data_AF-A0A3D3P810-F1
#
_entry.id   AF-A0A3D3P810-F1
#
_cell.length_a   1.000
_cell.length_b   1.000
_cell.length_c   1.000
_cell.angle_alpha   90.00
_cell.angle_beta   90.00
_cell.angle_gamma   90.00
#
_symmetry.space_group_name_H-M   'P 1'
#
loop_
_entity.id
_entity.type
_entity.pdbx_description
1 polymer ?
#
loop_
_entity_poly.entity_id
_entity_poly.type
_entity_poly.pdbx_seq_one_letter_code
_entity_poly.pdbx_strand_id
1 'polypeptide(L)'
;KAPLTPEQQRTKMLQGLKIDRTTSGILANRLAEKNEEGKTTAIIPNPPKDPEAKPSANPQIEKQREDKAKLATFKNDFNQFTRDITLGRWIKVKEYLTSLPSGDATLAFRQMVTQLNAPVTVRPRKELTSLGAKQHQQQQYLRPEEFLALTDASQKAPDNSVLPQLASLIKGERKPPRDFFVTLAKGTRYFGLGDEETRTRTARLLIEAGHLEEAITFLPSLRVAKEKKNHAALNLIGRYYAESYSADRDDEHLENAWQISLGIISEKKAPLNERAEALYRALSLVPDLEDGIGSNWLTQTFSNASAQGFEILATVGTMASQVREHRSPDFRLEQLKLQTAAVAALTSNEKIDLKPWQEILTLYVRNWNAEAERSYRLDNSNSMRPQAQVDAYGNLFYSRYKPPTQQSSSRTIPAIPSGDLLRTRPSEQWLTQVDSAVRLENIILSAKLFLKVKEEEKAFPILKKLAKIKPEESKELVREMIRVWAENNNPNQKSRYRSSYSYYYGYNQRAETIPLTRSKQERNLKLLGNMVLEVKALGLDENFQEEFADAFIRAHSQAEVWRIEALTSVFGETSKLDAGTITSLLRRMRQNLALLWPNPKLQEQAKTNRKDKELIAQIFKGYAAAKNLCLDALDQHPDDWALKLQLASIKYEESNYKAGLASHPEHSTTKGLALEDLASTTSDYISKLPLEDEDEESTEAFTTWFYAALGSPDLAALKTEHQPIQAEFAKIKAALESIPESCRQRHFDEFANTLNSRLANVKADLKYRFLEAALQITGKHERIEEAARVFEYYQDLVTEIELDVYLDGPDQIDADKPFGLFVNLRHTKEIERESGGFQRYLINQNNSPYSYNYGRPTEDYRDKFEKGARSVLEEHFEILSLTFHNSKVASRTDAQDGWTVTPYAYFLLKPKGPEIDAVPPLKIDLDFLDTSGYVVLP
;
A
#
# COMPACT_ATOMS: atom_id res chain seq x y z
N LYS A 1 30.82 16.73 2.75
CA LYS A 1 30.92 16.49 1.28
C LYS A 1 31.65 17.69 0.68
N ALA A 2 32.72 17.48 -0.10
CA ALA A 2 33.40 18.58 -0.78
C ALA A 2 32.43 19.32 -1.73
N PRO A 3 32.53 20.65 -1.86
CA PRO A 3 31.71 21.41 -2.81
C PRO A 3 31.99 20.94 -4.24
N LEU A 4 30.91 20.76 -5.03
CA LEU A 4 31.02 20.33 -6.41
C LEU A 4 31.75 21.38 -7.24
N THR A 5 32.69 20.97 -8.09
CA THR A 5 33.37 21.88 -9.03
C THR A 5 32.36 22.45 -10.04
N PRO A 6 32.62 23.59 -10.68
CA PRO A 6 31.72 24.16 -11.69
C PRO A 6 31.33 23.17 -12.80
N GLU A 7 32.25 22.30 -13.22
CA GLU A 7 32.02 21.27 -14.24
C GLU A 7 31.09 20.15 -13.73
N GLN A 8 31.27 19.74 -12.46
CA GLN A 8 30.36 18.78 -11.82
C GLN A 8 28.96 19.36 -11.64
N GLN A 9 28.85 20.66 -11.37
CA GLN A 9 27.56 21.35 -11.32
C GLN A 9 26.90 21.44 -12.69
N ARG A 10 27.65 21.75 -13.76
CA ARG A 10 27.15 21.70 -15.15
C ARG A 10 26.62 20.31 -15.49
N THR A 11 27.39 19.26 -15.19
CA THR A 11 26.97 17.86 -15.41
C THR A 11 25.66 17.55 -14.69
N LYS A 12 25.53 17.99 -13.43
CA LYS A 12 24.31 17.81 -12.63
C LYS A 12 23.11 18.56 -13.20
N MET A 13 23.30 19.76 -13.77
CA MET A 13 22.24 20.50 -14.46
C MET A 13 21.75 19.76 -15.70
N LEU A 14 22.66 19.22 -16.51
CA LEU A 14 22.33 18.41 -17.68
C LEU A 14 21.59 17.11 -17.31
N GLN A 15 21.96 16.46 -16.19
CA GLN A 15 21.22 15.31 -15.65
C GLN A 15 19.80 15.67 -15.21
N GLY A 16 19.59 16.90 -14.73
CA GLY A 16 18.31 17.43 -14.29
C GLY A 16 17.51 18.17 -15.38
N LEU A 17 17.88 18.01 -16.65
CA LEU A 17 17.23 18.68 -17.78
C LEU A 17 15.71 18.41 -17.79
N LYS A 18 14.93 19.49 -17.89
CA LYS A 18 13.47 19.46 -18.05
C LYS A 18 13.10 20.26 -19.28
N ILE A 19 12.28 19.67 -20.14
CA ILE A 19 11.84 20.29 -21.39
C ILE A 19 10.32 20.38 -21.34
N ASP A 20 9.78 21.53 -21.72
CA ASP A 20 8.35 21.77 -21.83
C ASP A 20 7.99 22.21 -23.25
N ARG A 21 7.90 21.24 -24.16
CA ARG A 21 7.37 21.44 -25.52
C ARG A 21 5.87 21.18 -25.61
N THR A 22 5.13 21.49 -24.56
CA THR A 22 3.67 21.59 -24.64
C THR A 22 3.25 22.83 -25.42
N THR A 23 1.99 22.89 -25.83
CA THR A 23 1.43 24.06 -26.51
C THR A 23 1.65 25.32 -25.67
N SER A 24 1.40 25.24 -24.36
CA SER A 24 1.64 26.33 -23.43
C SER A 24 3.12 26.69 -23.28
N GLY A 25 4.01 25.70 -23.20
CA GLY A 25 5.45 25.92 -23.04
C GLY A 25 6.06 26.64 -24.23
N ILE A 26 5.70 26.23 -25.45
CA ILE A 26 6.17 26.87 -26.70
C ILE A 26 5.65 28.31 -26.80
N LEU A 27 4.34 28.51 -26.57
CA LEU A 27 3.74 29.84 -26.65
C LEU A 27 4.29 30.80 -25.59
N ALA A 28 4.51 30.32 -24.37
CA ALA A 28 5.09 31.13 -23.30
C ALA A 28 6.51 31.60 -23.63
N ASN A 29 7.36 30.72 -24.17
CA ASN A 29 8.72 31.08 -24.57
C ASN A 29 8.74 32.06 -25.76
N ARG A 30 7.84 31.90 -26.74
CA ARG A 30 7.70 32.86 -27.86
C ARG A 30 7.23 34.23 -27.39
N LEU A 31 6.28 34.27 -26.46
CA LEU A 31 5.80 35.52 -25.87
C LEU A 31 6.92 36.23 -25.09
N ALA A 32 7.70 35.48 -24.30
CA ALA A 32 8.85 36.02 -23.59
C ALA A 32 9.87 36.67 -24.56
N GLU A 33 10.14 36.06 -25.72
CA GLU A 33 11.02 36.65 -26.74
C GLU A 33 10.50 37.96 -27.27
N LYS A 34 9.21 38.02 -27.66
CA LYS A 34 8.62 39.27 -28.14
C LYS A 34 8.61 40.38 -27.10
N ASN A 35 8.44 40.03 -25.83
CA ASN A 35 8.48 40.99 -24.72
C ASN A 35 9.91 41.48 -24.43
N GLU A 36 10.93 40.67 -24.73
CA GLU A 36 12.35 41.05 -24.63
C GLU A 36 12.79 41.91 -25.82
N GLU A 37 12.30 41.63 -27.05
CA GLU A 37 12.54 42.44 -28.27
C GLU A 37 12.01 43.88 -28.14
N GLY A 38 10.97 44.11 -27.32
CA GLY A 38 10.40 45.44 -27.04
C GLY A 38 11.19 46.28 -26.03
N LYS A 39 12.25 45.74 -25.39
CA LYS A 39 13.10 46.50 -24.47
C LYS A 39 14.37 46.94 -25.21
N THR A 40 14.37 48.16 -25.73
CA THR A 40 15.61 48.87 -26.09
C THR A 40 16.60 48.80 -24.93
N THR A 41 17.78 48.29 -25.22
CA THR A 41 18.94 48.17 -24.34
C THR A 41 19.19 49.46 -23.57
N ALA A 42 18.89 49.46 -22.27
CA ALA A 42 19.49 50.42 -21.36
C ALA A 42 20.99 50.12 -21.35
N ILE A 43 21.76 51.06 -21.91
CA ILE A 43 23.22 51.08 -21.90
C ILE A 43 23.68 50.89 -20.45
N ILE A 44 24.35 49.77 -20.18
CA ILE A 44 25.06 49.57 -18.92
C ILE A 44 26.26 50.53 -18.96
N PRO A 45 26.43 51.45 -17.98
CA PRO A 45 27.61 52.31 -17.94
C PRO A 45 28.88 51.47 -17.79
N ASN A 46 29.91 51.77 -18.58
CA ASN A 46 31.23 51.18 -18.41
C ASN A 46 31.72 51.38 -16.96
N PRO A 47 32.38 50.37 -16.34
CA PRO A 47 33.00 50.55 -15.04
C PRO A 47 34.11 51.62 -15.13
N PRO A 48 34.28 52.49 -14.11
CA PRO A 48 35.37 53.44 -14.09
C PRO A 48 36.73 52.71 -14.01
N LYS A 49 37.72 53.27 -14.73
CA LYS A 49 39.13 52.86 -14.66
C LYS A 49 39.65 52.98 -13.22
N ASP A 50 40.46 52.00 -12.83
CA ASP A 50 41.16 51.85 -11.54
C ASP A 50 41.65 53.15 -10.89
N PRO A 51 41.67 53.20 -9.56
CA PRO A 51 42.75 53.77 -8.79
C PRO A 51 43.57 52.71 -8.05
N GLU A 52 44.81 53.09 -7.76
CA GLU A 52 45.98 52.31 -7.41
C GLU A 52 45.92 51.46 -6.10
N ALA A 53 46.79 50.44 -6.08
CA ALA A 53 47.54 49.85 -4.94
C ALA A 53 46.90 48.77 -4.02
N LYS A 54 47.22 47.49 -4.34
CA LYS A 54 47.63 46.28 -3.53
C LYS A 54 47.10 46.09 -2.07
N PRO A 55 46.76 44.83 -1.65
CA PRO A 55 47.71 43.71 -1.57
C PRO A 55 47.21 42.40 -2.21
N SER A 56 48.14 41.47 -2.44
CA SER A 56 47.94 40.19 -3.13
C SER A 56 46.64 39.49 -2.72
N ALA A 57 45.69 39.39 -3.65
CA ALA A 57 44.47 38.65 -3.44
C ALA A 57 44.81 37.18 -3.14
N ASN A 58 44.23 36.64 -2.07
CA ASN A 58 44.37 35.24 -1.70
C ASN A 58 43.97 34.37 -2.92
N PRO A 59 44.83 33.49 -3.46
CA PRO A 59 44.54 32.69 -4.65
C PRO A 59 43.23 31.90 -4.59
N GLN A 60 42.78 31.57 -3.36
CA GLN A 60 41.49 30.92 -3.12
C GLN A 60 40.29 31.82 -3.43
N ILE A 61 40.36 33.13 -3.18
CA ILE A 61 39.26 34.09 -3.42
C ILE A 61 39.14 34.39 -4.92
N GLU A 62 40.26 34.51 -5.64
CA GLU A 62 40.27 34.65 -7.10
C GLU A 62 39.66 33.42 -7.76
N LYS A 63 40.11 32.22 -7.37
CA LYS A 63 39.54 30.96 -7.87
C LYS A 63 38.04 30.83 -7.57
N GLN A 64 37.59 31.25 -6.40
CA GLN A 64 36.15 31.26 -6.06
C GLN A 64 35.34 32.24 -6.92
N ARG A 65 35.89 33.43 -7.23
CA ARG A 65 35.25 34.40 -8.13
C ARG A 65 35.17 33.87 -9.56
N GLU A 66 36.25 33.25 -10.05
CA GLU A 66 36.29 32.59 -11.36
C GLU A 66 35.30 31.43 -11.45
N ASP A 67 35.26 30.55 -10.45
CA ASP A 67 34.33 29.42 -10.40
C ASP A 67 32.86 29.88 -10.37
N LYS A 68 32.57 30.97 -9.64
CA LYS A 68 31.23 31.59 -9.61
C LYS A 68 30.86 32.23 -10.94
N ALA A 69 31.80 32.90 -11.62
CA ALA A 69 31.59 33.47 -12.95
C ALA A 69 31.33 32.37 -13.99
N LYS A 70 32.15 31.31 -14.01
CA LYS A 70 31.96 30.13 -14.87
C LYS A 70 30.58 29.48 -14.66
N LEU A 71 30.17 29.32 -13.40
CA LEU A 71 28.86 28.77 -13.08
C LEU A 71 27.70 29.67 -13.55
N ALA A 72 27.84 30.99 -13.45
CA ALA A 72 26.83 31.94 -13.94
C ALA A 72 26.68 31.83 -15.46
N THR A 73 27.80 31.74 -16.19
CA THR A 73 27.79 31.50 -17.65
C THR A 73 27.12 30.17 -17.98
N PHE A 74 27.49 29.07 -17.32
CA PHE A 74 26.85 27.77 -17.55
C PHE A 74 25.35 27.77 -17.29
N LYS A 75 24.88 28.51 -16.26
CA LYS A 75 23.44 28.66 -16.01
C LYS A 75 22.73 29.42 -17.12
N ASN A 76 23.33 30.50 -17.61
CA ASN A 76 22.77 31.27 -18.70
C ASN A 76 22.69 30.43 -19.99
N ASP A 77 23.79 29.76 -20.35
CA ASP A 77 23.85 28.92 -21.55
C ASP A 77 22.88 27.73 -21.44
N PHE A 78 22.73 27.12 -20.26
CA PHE A 78 21.78 26.04 -20.02
C PHE A 78 20.32 26.49 -20.15
N ASN A 79 19.99 27.69 -19.63
CA ASN A 79 18.65 28.26 -19.79
C ASN A 79 18.36 28.55 -21.27
N GLN A 80 19.33 29.13 -21.98
CA GLN A 80 19.23 29.38 -23.41
C GLN A 80 19.09 28.08 -24.20
N PHE A 81 19.87 27.04 -23.87
CA PHE A 81 19.75 25.71 -24.45
C PHE A 81 18.35 25.11 -24.24
N THR A 82 17.81 25.18 -23.01
CA THR A 82 16.46 24.68 -22.70
C THR A 82 15.38 25.44 -23.50
N ARG A 83 15.54 26.76 -23.64
CA ARG A 83 14.67 27.61 -24.46
C ARG A 83 14.75 27.25 -25.95
N ASP A 84 15.97 27.05 -26.47
CA ASP A 84 16.19 26.71 -27.88
C ASP A 84 15.65 25.30 -28.21
N ILE A 85 15.77 24.33 -27.30
CA ILE A 85 15.07 23.04 -27.45
C ILE A 85 13.56 23.25 -27.44
N THR A 86 13.03 24.04 -26.50
CA THR A 86 11.58 24.29 -26.39
C THR A 86 11.01 24.92 -27.67
N LEU A 87 11.75 25.83 -28.29
CA LEU A 87 11.34 26.55 -29.50
C LEU A 87 11.66 25.80 -30.81
N GLY A 88 12.37 24.67 -30.77
CA GLY A 88 12.70 23.88 -31.96
C GLY A 88 13.84 24.47 -32.78
N ARG A 89 14.78 25.18 -32.14
CA ARG A 89 15.94 25.81 -32.79
C ARG A 89 17.12 24.86 -32.85
N TRP A 90 16.96 23.75 -33.57
CA TRP A 90 17.90 22.64 -33.58
C TRP A 90 19.32 23.02 -34.02
N ILE A 91 19.48 24.07 -34.83
CA ILE A 91 20.80 24.63 -35.19
C ILE A 91 21.53 25.17 -33.95
N LYS A 92 20.86 25.98 -33.12
CA LYS A 92 21.44 26.50 -31.87
C LYS A 92 21.66 25.40 -30.84
N VAL A 93 20.75 24.43 -30.78
CA VAL A 93 20.89 23.22 -29.94
C VAL A 93 22.16 22.45 -30.33
N LYS A 94 22.41 22.28 -31.63
CA LYS A 94 23.63 21.64 -32.15
C LYS A 94 24.89 22.43 -31.81
N GLU A 95 24.88 23.76 -31.96
CA GLU A 95 26.01 24.63 -31.59
C GLU A 95 26.36 24.49 -30.10
N TYR A 96 25.35 24.54 -29.23
CA TYR A 96 25.54 24.34 -27.79
C TYR A 96 26.04 22.94 -27.46
N LEU A 97 25.44 21.89 -28.02
CA LEU A 97 25.92 20.53 -27.81
C LEU A 97 27.35 20.37 -28.29
N THR A 98 27.77 21.04 -29.36
CA THR A 98 29.14 21.00 -29.89
C THR A 98 30.15 21.73 -29.00
N SER A 99 29.74 22.75 -28.24
CA SER A 99 30.61 23.47 -27.32
C SER A 99 30.87 22.72 -26.00
N LEU A 100 30.04 21.72 -25.68
CA LEU A 100 30.21 20.90 -24.48
C LEU A 100 31.27 19.80 -24.65
N PRO A 101 31.94 19.38 -23.56
CA PRO A 101 32.75 18.16 -23.58
C PRO A 101 31.93 16.94 -23.97
N SER A 102 32.55 15.99 -24.67
CA SER A 102 31.84 14.85 -25.30
C SER A 102 30.96 14.04 -24.34
N GLY A 103 31.40 13.84 -23.09
CA GLY A 103 30.60 13.16 -22.07
C GLY A 103 29.33 13.92 -21.70
N ASP A 104 29.44 15.23 -21.48
CA ASP A 104 28.33 16.12 -21.15
C ASP A 104 27.36 16.28 -22.33
N ALA A 105 27.89 16.40 -23.55
CA ALA A 105 27.07 16.47 -24.76
C ALA A 105 26.25 15.19 -24.97
N THR A 106 26.86 14.01 -24.77
CA THR A 106 26.17 12.71 -24.88
C THR A 106 25.10 12.56 -23.81
N LEU A 107 25.40 12.98 -22.57
CA LEU A 107 24.45 12.99 -21.46
C LEU A 107 23.26 13.93 -21.73
N ALA A 108 23.54 15.16 -22.17
CA ALA A 108 22.52 16.15 -22.50
C ALA A 108 21.60 15.67 -23.62
N PHE A 109 22.17 15.08 -24.69
CA PHE A 109 21.41 14.52 -25.80
C PHE A 109 20.50 13.38 -25.33
N ARG A 110 21.02 12.42 -24.55
CA ARG A 110 20.20 11.31 -24.01
C ARG A 110 19.07 11.81 -23.11
N GLN A 111 19.35 12.78 -22.23
CA GLN A 111 18.32 13.36 -21.37
C GLN A 111 17.27 14.12 -22.19
N MET A 112 17.69 14.86 -23.22
CA MET A 112 16.77 15.54 -24.14
C MET A 112 15.81 14.55 -24.81
N VAL A 113 16.32 13.48 -25.43
CA VAL A 113 15.48 12.44 -26.07
C VAL A 113 14.56 11.74 -25.06
N THR A 114 15.06 11.48 -23.84
CA THR A 114 14.27 10.90 -22.75
C THR A 114 13.11 11.82 -22.35
N GLN A 115 13.38 13.11 -22.15
CA GLN A 115 12.35 14.10 -21.79
C GLN A 115 11.32 14.26 -22.91
N LEU A 116 11.73 14.30 -24.19
CA LEU A 116 10.81 14.40 -25.33
C LEU A 116 9.84 13.21 -25.43
N ASN A 117 10.22 12.03 -24.93
CA ASN A 117 9.33 10.87 -24.84
C ASN A 117 8.36 10.93 -23.66
N ALA A 118 8.62 11.77 -22.65
CA ALA A 118 7.81 11.86 -21.44
C ALA A 118 6.75 12.99 -21.55
N PRO A 119 5.51 12.76 -21.10
CA PRO A 119 4.51 13.83 -21.03
C PRO A 119 4.88 14.84 -19.95
N VAL A 120 4.42 16.09 -20.13
CA VAL A 120 4.68 17.21 -19.23
C VAL A 120 3.41 17.62 -18.52
N THR A 121 3.51 17.90 -17.21
CA THR A 121 2.39 18.40 -16.40
C THR A 121 2.14 19.88 -16.71
N VAL A 122 1.08 20.17 -17.46
CA VAL A 122 0.63 21.53 -17.72
C VAL A 122 -0.14 22.03 -16.52
N ARG A 123 0.36 23.09 -15.89
CA ARG A 123 -0.30 23.76 -14.75
C ARG A 123 -1.03 25.00 -15.25
N PRO A 124 -2.36 25.07 -15.12
CA PRO A 124 -3.12 26.27 -15.44
C PRO A 124 -2.59 27.47 -14.63
N ARG A 125 -2.70 28.67 -15.21
CA ARG A 125 -2.40 29.90 -14.47
C ARG A 125 -3.39 30.05 -13.31
N LYS A 126 -2.98 30.73 -12.24
CA LYS A 126 -3.79 30.84 -11.00
C LYS A 126 -5.20 31.35 -11.28
N GLU A 127 -5.35 32.27 -12.23
CA GLU A 127 -6.63 32.86 -12.65
C GLU A 127 -7.57 31.82 -13.31
N LEU A 128 -7.01 30.84 -14.03
CA LEU A 128 -7.78 29.75 -14.63
C LEU A 128 -8.10 28.66 -13.61
N THR A 129 -7.20 28.42 -12.64
CA THR A 129 -7.43 27.46 -11.56
C THR A 129 -8.62 27.86 -10.68
N SER A 130 -8.76 29.15 -10.37
CA SER A 130 -9.95 29.67 -9.65
C SER A 130 -11.26 29.52 -10.43
N LEU A 131 -11.19 29.37 -11.76
CA LEU A 131 -12.33 29.10 -12.64
C LEU A 131 -12.54 27.60 -12.90
N GLY A 132 -11.85 26.73 -12.16
CA GLY A 132 -12.01 25.28 -12.23
C GLY A 132 -11.07 24.54 -13.18
N ALA A 133 -10.12 25.23 -13.83
CA ALA A 133 -9.12 24.55 -14.66
C ALA A 133 -8.18 23.67 -13.81
N LYS A 134 -7.98 22.43 -14.24
CA LYS A 134 -7.14 21.45 -13.54
C LYS A 134 -5.82 21.21 -14.27
N GLN A 135 -4.78 20.87 -13.50
CA GLN A 135 -3.54 20.35 -14.08
C GLN A 135 -3.82 19.04 -14.84
N HIS A 136 -3.16 18.86 -15.97
CA HIS A 136 -3.24 17.65 -16.81
C HIS A 136 -1.86 17.36 -17.39
N GLN A 137 -1.62 16.17 -17.93
CA GLN A 137 -0.39 15.95 -18.72
C GLN A 137 -0.69 16.11 -20.20
N GLN A 138 0.30 16.66 -20.91
CA GLN A 138 0.28 16.79 -22.35
C GLN A 138 1.57 16.19 -22.92
N GLN A 139 1.45 15.42 -24.01
CA GLN A 139 2.62 14.92 -24.73
C GLN A 139 3.40 16.09 -25.35
N GLN A 140 4.72 15.96 -25.38
CA GLN A 140 5.57 16.98 -25.99
C GLN A 140 5.40 16.99 -27.51
N TYR A 141 5.29 18.18 -28.08
CA TYR A 141 5.11 18.36 -29.51
C TYR A 141 6.46 18.40 -30.23
N LEU A 142 6.68 17.46 -31.13
CA LEU A 142 7.84 17.40 -32.04
C LEU A 142 7.31 17.24 -33.46
N ARG A 143 7.69 18.16 -34.36
CA ARG A 143 7.28 18.06 -35.76
C ARG A 143 8.09 16.98 -36.48
N PRO A 144 7.53 16.28 -37.48
CA PRO A 144 8.29 15.30 -38.26
C PRO A 144 9.58 15.87 -38.85
N GLU A 145 9.57 17.11 -39.38
CA GLU A 145 10.78 17.73 -39.92
C GLU A 145 11.84 18.05 -38.84
N GLU A 146 11.44 18.19 -37.58
CA GLU A 146 12.33 18.48 -36.47
C GLU A 146 13.09 17.24 -35.99
N PHE A 147 12.56 16.03 -36.23
CA PHE A 147 13.20 14.79 -35.80
C PHE A 147 14.60 14.63 -36.42
N LEU A 148 14.74 14.91 -37.72
CA LEU A 148 16.03 14.82 -38.41
C LEU A 148 17.04 15.83 -37.84
N ALA A 149 16.59 17.07 -37.65
CA ALA A 149 17.43 18.13 -37.08
C ALA A 149 17.82 17.85 -35.62
N LEU A 150 16.92 17.26 -34.83
CA LEU A 150 17.19 16.75 -33.49
C LEU A 150 18.32 15.73 -33.54
N THR A 151 18.23 14.72 -34.42
CA THR A 151 19.26 13.67 -34.49
C THR A 151 20.63 14.20 -34.94
N ASP A 152 20.65 15.16 -35.85
CA ASP A 152 21.87 15.79 -36.35
C ASP A 152 22.55 16.72 -35.32
N ALA A 153 21.83 17.09 -34.25
CA ALA A 153 22.36 17.87 -33.14
C ALA A 153 23.30 17.06 -32.23
N SER A 154 23.24 15.73 -32.28
CA SER A 154 24.16 14.88 -31.51
C SER A 154 25.61 15.07 -31.98
N GLN A 155 26.57 15.09 -31.05
CA GLN A 155 27.99 15.06 -31.40
C GLN A 155 28.45 13.71 -31.95
N LYS A 156 27.80 12.63 -31.49
CA LYS A 156 28.13 11.24 -31.83
C LYS A 156 26.94 10.55 -32.48
N ALA A 157 27.23 9.55 -33.29
CA ALA A 157 26.21 8.66 -33.81
C ALA A 157 25.35 8.09 -32.67
N PRO A 158 24.02 8.05 -32.81
CA PRO A 158 23.15 7.38 -31.84
C PRO A 158 23.55 5.91 -31.65
N ASP A 159 23.80 5.53 -30.40
CA ASP A 159 24.16 4.16 -30.02
C ASP A 159 22.92 3.29 -29.75
N ASN A 160 23.14 2.01 -29.41
CA ASN A 160 22.08 1.06 -29.12
C ASN A 160 21.21 1.42 -27.90
N SER A 161 21.64 2.37 -27.05
CA SER A 161 20.87 2.84 -25.90
C SER A 161 19.90 3.97 -26.26
N VAL A 162 20.28 4.81 -27.22
CA VAL A 162 19.50 6.00 -27.62
C VAL A 162 18.59 5.71 -28.81
N LEU A 163 19.00 4.82 -29.72
CA LEU A 163 18.21 4.45 -30.90
C LEU A 163 16.77 4.00 -30.57
N PRO A 164 16.50 3.14 -29.57
CA PRO A 164 15.12 2.78 -29.21
C PRO A 164 14.30 3.98 -28.70
N GLN A 165 14.92 4.93 -28.00
CA GLN A 165 14.25 6.14 -27.55
C GLN A 165 13.91 7.08 -28.71
N LEU A 166 14.80 7.17 -29.72
CA LEU A 166 14.52 7.89 -30.96
C LEU A 166 13.40 7.21 -31.76
N ALA A 167 13.41 5.88 -31.87
CA ALA A 167 12.36 5.12 -32.54
C ALA A 167 10.98 5.36 -31.91
N SER A 168 10.91 5.44 -30.58
CA SER A 168 9.69 5.78 -29.83
C SER A 168 9.10 7.15 -30.17
N LEU A 169 9.91 8.12 -30.65
CA LEU A 169 9.40 9.42 -31.08
C LEU A 169 8.63 9.38 -32.41
N ILE A 170 8.78 8.30 -33.18
CA ILE A 170 8.14 8.12 -34.50
C ILE A 170 7.26 6.86 -34.55
N LYS A 171 6.96 6.21 -33.42
CA LYS A 171 6.22 4.95 -33.33
C LYS A 171 4.70 5.16 -33.14
N GLY A 172 3.89 4.22 -33.63
CA GLY A 172 2.44 4.19 -33.40
C GLY A 172 1.72 5.44 -33.92
N GLU A 173 0.96 6.13 -33.06
CA GLU A 173 0.25 7.38 -33.38
C GLU A 173 1.17 8.53 -33.79
N ARG A 174 2.48 8.41 -33.54
CA ARG A 174 3.51 9.39 -33.98
C ARG A 174 4.13 9.04 -35.33
N LYS A 175 3.53 8.14 -36.12
CA LYS A 175 4.02 7.77 -37.46
C LYS A 175 4.18 9.03 -38.32
N PRO A 176 5.39 9.33 -38.84
CA PRO A 176 5.61 10.47 -39.72
C PRO A 176 4.83 10.34 -41.05
N PRO A 177 4.52 11.45 -41.73
CA PRO A 177 3.92 11.44 -43.06
C PRO A 177 4.92 10.90 -44.11
N ARG A 178 4.44 10.50 -45.29
CA ARG A 178 5.27 9.93 -46.37
C ARG A 178 6.48 10.80 -46.75
N ASP A 179 6.31 12.12 -46.80
CA ASP A 179 7.38 13.07 -47.15
C ASP A 179 8.58 13.03 -46.19
N PHE A 180 8.37 12.62 -44.94
CA PHE A 180 9.45 12.42 -43.98
C PHE A 180 10.40 11.32 -44.45
N PHE A 181 9.87 10.18 -44.89
CA PHE A 181 10.69 9.04 -45.33
C PHE A 181 11.44 9.35 -46.63
N VAL A 182 10.82 10.14 -47.52
CA VAL A 182 11.50 10.69 -48.72
C VAL A 182 12.68 11.58 -48.32
N THR A 183 12.50 12.42 -47.29
CA THR A 183 13.57 13.28 -46.78
C THR A 183 14.65 12.48 -46.07
N LEU A 184 14.27 11.47 -45.30
CA LEU A 184 15.20 10.53 -44.66
C LEU A 184 16.07 9.80 -45.69
N ALA A 185 15.50 9.40 -46.84
CA ALA A 185 16.22 8.76 -47.92
C ALA A 185 17.30 9.66 -48.56
N LYS A 186 17.06 10.98 -48.64
CA LYS A 186 18.08 11.96 -49.09
C LYS A 186 19.29 12.02 -48.15
N GLY A 187 19.10 11.63 -46.90
CA GLY A 187 20.13 11.49 -45.89
C GLY A 187 20.35 12.71 -45.01
N THR A 188 20.83 12.43 -43.81
CA THR A 188 21.23 13.37 -42.76
C THR A 188 22.64 13.03 -42.29
N ARG A 189 23.11 13.65 -41.20
CA ARG A 189 24.43 13.33 -40.63
C ARG A 189 24.58 11.87 -40.19
N TYR A 190 23.50 11.25 -39.70
CA TYR A 190 23.55 9.92 -39.09
C TYR A 190 22.56 8.92 -39.66
N PHE A 191 21.67 9.34 -40.56
CA PHE A 191 20.65 8.50 -41.16
C PHE A 191 20.53 8.73 -42.67
N GLY A 192 19.96 7.78 -43.41
CA GLY A 192 19.77 7.81 -44.85
C GLY A 192 20.52 6.74 -45.63
N LEU A 193 20.66 6.97 -46.95
CA LEU A 193 21.25 6.03 -47.92
C LEU A 193 22.74 6.29 -48.24
N GLY A 194 23.40 7.18 -47.49
CA GLY A 194 24.77 7.62 -47.77
C GLY A 194 25.82 6.50 -47.78
N ASP A 195 26.29 6.09 -46.60
CA ASP A 195 27.24 4.99 -46.44
C ASP A 195 26.60 3.75 -45.78
N GLU A 196 27.33 2.63 -45.75
CA GLU A 196 26.85 1.35 -45.21
C GLU A 196 26.47 1.45 -43.72
N GLU A 197 27.18 2.24 -42.91
CA GLU A 197 26.92 2.42 -41.49
C GLU A 197 25.64 3.22 -41.25
N THR A 198 25.49 4.31 -41.99
CA THR A 198 24.34 5.21 -41.98
C THR A 198 23.07 4.49 -42.42
N ARG A 199 23.18 3.69 -43.49
CA ARG A 199 22.11 2.83 -43.99
C ARG A 199 21.68 1.80 -42.94
N THR A 200 22.64 1.08 -42.36
CA THR A 200 22.40 0.09 -41.28
C THR A 200 21.72 0.73 -40.07
N ARG A 201 22.17 1.91 -39.63
CA ARG A 201 21.58 2.64 -38.51
C ARG A 201 20.14 3.07 -38.79
N THR A 202 19.85 3.45 -40.04
CA THR A 202 18.51 3.85 -40.48
C THR A 202 17.55 2.68 -40.52
N ALA A 203 17.95 1.54 -41.09
CA ALA A 203 17.14 0.32 -41.04
C ALA A 203 16.82 -0.07 -39.59
N ARG A 204 17.82 -0.03 -38.69
CA ARG A 204 17.59 -0.33 -37.27
C ARG A 204 16.58 0.61 -36.61
N LEU A 205 16.68 1.92 -36.87
CA LEU A 205 15.72 2.90 -36.35
C LEU A 205 14.29 2.58 -36.80
N LEU A 206 14.11 2.28 -38.09
CA LEU A 206 12.80 2.03 -38.69
C LEU A 206 12.19 0.69 -38.22
N ILE A 207 13.00 -0.37 -38.12
CA ILE A 207 12.56 -1.66 -37.55
C ILE A 207 12.09 -1.48 -36.11
N GLU A 208 12.82 -0.76 -35.26
CA GLU A 208 12.40 -0.53 -33.87
C GLU A 208 11.13 0.32 -33.73
N ALA A 209 10.92 1.23 -34.68
CA ALA A 209 9.72 2.05 -34.76
C ALA A 209 8.51 1.29 -35.32
N GLY A 210 8.71 0.10 -35.91
CA GLY A 210 7.66 -0.70 -36.55
C GLY A 210 7.34 -0.28 -37.99
N HIS A 211 8.23 0.46 -38.66
CA HIS A 211 8.06 0.93 -40.05
C HIS A 211 8.78 -0.02 -41.01
N LEU A 212 8.28 -1.25 -41.13
CA LEU A 212 8.94 -2.33 -41.88
C LEU A 212 8.96 -2.06 -43.38
N GLU A 213 7.86 -1.61 -43.98
CA GLU A 213 7.77 -1.26 -45.41
C GLU A 213 8.84 -0.23 -45.79
N GLU A 214 9.06 0.79 -44.95
CA GLU A 214 10.04 1.83 -45.21
C GLU A 214 11.47 1.35 -44.91
N ALA A 215 11.66 0.39 -44.00
CA ALA A 215 12.97 -0.12 -43.60
C ALA A 215 13.70 -0.89 -44.71
N ILE A 216 12.97 -1.55 -45.62
CA ILE A 216 13.54 -2.44 -46.65
C ILE A 216 14.59 -1.74 -47.52
N THR A 217 14.36 -0.48 -47.87
CA THR A 217 15.25 0.32 -48.73
C THR A 217 16.58 0.63 -48.05
N PHE A 218 16.61 0.61 -46.71
CA PHE A 218 17.78 0.90 -45.90
C PHE A 218 18.47 -0.37 -45.38
N LEU A 219 18.00 -1.57 -45.74
CA LEU A 219 18.68 -2.77 -45.29
C LEU A 219 20.07 -2.91 -45.94
N PRO A 220 21.07 -3.40 -45.21
CA PRO A 220 22.32 -3.85 -45.82
C PRO A 220 22.04 -4.94 -46.86
N SER A 221 22.84 -4.99 -47.92
CA SER A 221 22.70 -6.05 -48.92
C SER A 221 23.04 -7.40 -48.29
N LEU A 222 22.09 -8.35 -48.31
CA LEU A 222 22.29 -9.70 -47.78
C LEU A 222 23.51 -10.39 -48.41
N ARG A 223 23.69 -10.25 -49.73
CA ARG A 223 24.84 -10.82 -50.45
C ARG A 223 26.15 -10.26 -49.91
N VAL A 224 26.27 -8.93 -49.82
CA VAL A 224 27.49 -8.26 -49.34
C VAL A 224 27.76 -8.59 -47.87
N ALA A 225 26.71 -8.64 -47.03
CA ALA A 225 26.84 -9.00 -45.63
C ALA A 225 27.36 -10.43 -45.43
N LYS A 226 26.91 -11.38 -46.27
CA LYS A 226 27.43 -12.76 -46.29
C LYS A 226 28.89 -12.81 -46.74
N GLU A 227 29.23 -12.15 -47.86
CA GLU A 227 30.60 -12.12 -48.41
C GLU A 227 31.62 -11.49 -47.44
N LYS A 228 31.27 -10.36 -46.83
CA LYS A 228 32.13 -9.65 -45.87
C LYS A 228 32.11 -10.27 -44.46
N LYS A 229 31.31 -11.32 -44.22
CA LYS A 229 31.04 -11.87 -42.89
C LYS A 229 30.64 -10.80 -41.86
N ASN A 230 29.82 -9.84 -42.27
CA ASN A 230 29.32 -8.79 -41.39
C ASN A 230 28.14 -9.31 -40.56
N HIS A 231 28.44 -9.97 -39.44
CA HIS A 231 27.44 -10.63 -38.60
C HIS A 231 26.38 -9.67 -38.03
N ALA A 232 26.77 -8.44 -37.67
CA ALA A 232 25.82 -7.43 -37.20
C ALA A 232 24.81 -7.02 -38.29
N ALA A 233 25.27 -6.87 -39.54
CA ALA A 233 24.39 -6.62 -40.67
C ALA A 233 23.47 -7.81 -40.95
N LEU A 234 23.99 -9.05 -40.88
CA LEU A 234 23.18 -10.26 -41.03
C LEU A 234 22.10 -10.35 -39.95
N ASN A 235 22.43 -10.02 -38.69
CA ASN A 235 21.44 -10.03 -37.61
C ASN A 235 20.34 -8.99 -37.81
N LEU A 236 20.69 -7.80 -38.29
CA LEU A 236 19.71 -6.78 -38.61
C LEU A 236 18.73 -7.24 -39.71
N ILE A 237 19.24 -7.88 -40.76
CA ILE A 237 18.41 -8.42 -41.85
C ILE A 237 17.54 -9.58 -41.34
N GLY A 238 18.11 -10.49 -40.54
CA GLY A 238 17.35 -11.59 -39.95
C GLY A 238 16.23 -11.08 -39.04
N ARG A 239 16.48 -10.03 -38.27
CA ARG A 239 15.47 -9.38 -37.43
C ARG A 239 14.37 -8.73 -38.27
N TYR A 240 14.71 -8.01 -39.34
CA TYR A 240 13.72 -7.46 -40.26
C TYR A 240 12.75 -8.53 -40.75
N TYR A 241 13.27 -9.66 -41.23
CA TYR A 241 12.42 -10.75 -41.73
C TYR A 241 11.56 -11.38 -40.63
N ALA A 242 12.09 -11.56 -39.40
CA ALA A 242 11.29 -12.09 -38.29
C ALA A 242 10.16 -11.13 -37.87
N GLU A 243 10.42 -9.83 -37.80
CA GLU A 243 9.40 -8.82 -37.49
C GLU A 243 8.35 -8.72 -38.62
N SER A 244 8.79 -8.86 -39.88
CA SER A 244 7.89 -8.86 -41.06
C SER A 244 7.02 -10.12 -41.11
N TYR A 245 7.56 -11.29 -40.78
CA TYR A 245 6.77 -12.52 -40.61
C TYR A 245 5.72 -12.37 -39.49
N SER A 246 6.10 -11.76 -38.36
CA SER A 246 5.16 -11.51 -37.26
C SER A 246 3.99 -10.61 -37.67
N ALA A 247 4.24 -9.63 -38.55
CA ALA A 247 3.24 -8.70 -39.05
C ALA A 247 2.32 -9.32 -40.11
N ASP A 248 2.89 -9.95 -41.14
CA ASP A 248 2.17 -10.28 -42.37
C ASP A 248 1.98 -11.79 -42.58
N ARG A 249 2.63 -12.64 -41.77
CA ARG A 249 2.59 -14.11 -41.85
C ARG A 249 2.98 -14.69 -43.20
N ASP A 250 3.95 -14.05 -43.87
CA ASP A 250 4.52 -14.52 -45.14
C ASP A 250 5.64 -15.56 -44.91
N ASP A 251 5.49 -16.74 -45.49
CA ASP A 251 6.43 -17.85 -45.39
C ASP A 251 7.83 -17.51 -45.96
N GLU A 252 7.92 -16.62 -46.95
CA GLU A 252 9.22 -16.18 -47.49
C GLU A 252 10.02 -15.41 -46.42
N HIS A 253 9.35 -14.63 -45.58
CA HIS A 253 9.97 -13.94 -44.46
C HIS A 253 10.40 -14.91 -43.36
N LEU A 254 9.58 -15.93 -43.07
CA LEU A 254 9.93 -16.99 -42.12
C LEU A 254 11.20 -17.74 -42.57
N GLU A 255 11.24 -18.19 -43.82
CA GLU A 255 12.38 -18.93 -44.37
C GLU A 255 13.66 -18.08 -44.34
N ASN A 256 13.58 -16.82 -44.78
CA ASN A 256 14.73 -15.92 -44.78
C ASN A 256 15.24 -15.63 -43.36
N ALA A 257 14.34 -15.35 -42.41
CA ALA A 257 14.71 -15.13 -41.01
C ALA A 257 15.39 -16.36 -40.40
N TRP A 258 14.87 -17.55 -40.70
CA TRP A 258 15.42 -18.82 -40.27
C TRP A 258 16.82 -19.07 -40.85
N GLN A 259 16.97 -19.04 -42.18
CA GLN A 259 18.24 -19.33 -42.87
C GLN A 259 19.36 -18.38 -42.46
N ILE A 260 19.05 -17.08 -42.32
CA ILE A 260 20.04 -16.09 -41.87
C ILE A 260 20.49 -16.39 -40.44
N SER A 261 19.56 -16.74 -39.56
CA SER A 261 19.87 -17.07 -38.16
C SER A 261 20.76 -18.30 -38.07
N LEU A 262 20.43 -19.38 -38.79
CA LEU A 262 21.26 -20.57 -38.87
C LEU A 262 22.66 -20.31 -39.43
N GLY A 263 22.77 -19.44 -40.44
CA GLY A 263 24.04 -19.03 -41.02
C GLY A 263 24.96 -18.34 -40.01
N ILE A 264 24.42 -17.52 -39.11
CA ILE A 264 25.20 -16.85 -38.05
C ILE A 264 25.59 -17.86 -36.96
N ILE A 265 24.65 -18.70 -36.52
CA ILE A 265 24.88 -19.71 -35.47
C ILE A 265 25.98 -20.71 -35.88
N SER A 266 26.06 -21.04 -37.17
CA SER A 266 27.02 -21.99 -37.72
C SER A 266 28.45 -21.44 -37.89
N GLU A 267 28.66 -20.12 -37.82
CA GLU A 267 30.00 -19.53 -37.94
C GLU A 267 30.67 -19.40 -36.56
N LYS A 268 31.66 -20.25 -36.31
CA LYS A 268 32.38 -20.29 -35.01
C LYS A 268 33.12 -18.99 -34.68
N LYS A 269 33.53 -18.22 -35.69
CA LYS A 269 34.22 -16.94 -35.50
C LYS A 269 33.28 -15.76 -35.30
N ALA A 270 31.97 -15.96 -35.43
CA ALA A 270 31.00 -14.90 -35.23
C ALA A 270 31.00 -14.45 -33.75
N PRO A 271 30.89 -13.14 -33.47
CA PRO A 271 30.82 -12.65 -32.10
C PRO A 271 29.70 -13.32 -31.30
N LEU A 272 29.96 -13.59 -30.02
CA LEU A 272 29.05 -14.37 -29.16
C LEU A 272 27.67 -13.71 -29.01
N ASN A 273 27.63 -12.39 -28.89
CA ASN A 273 26.38 -11.62 -28.83
C ASN A 273 25.55 -11.79 -30.12
N GLU A 274 26.21 -11.80 -31.28
CA GLU A 274 25.53 -11.97 -32.57
C GLU A 274 24.98 -13.39 -32.71
N ARG A 275 25.75 -14.41 -32.29
CA ARG A 275 25.30 -15.81 -32.27
C ARG A 275 24.13 -16.02 -31.30
N ALA A 276 24.15 -15.38 -30.14
CA ALA A 276 23.09 -15.46 -29.15
C ALA A 276 21.78 -14.82 -29.64
N GLU A 277 21.85 -13.63 -30.26
CA GLU A 277 20.68 -12.97 -30.85
C GLU A 277 20.08 -13.80 -32.00
N ALA A 278 20.95 -14.36 -32.86
CA ALA A 278 20.53 -15.27 -33.93
C ALA A 278 19.89 -16.55 -33.38
N LEU A 279 20.44 -17.14 -32.32
CA LEU A 279 19.85 -18.30 -31.65
C LEU A 279 18.45 -18.00 -31.12
N TYR A 280 18.27 -16.90 -30.39
CA TYR A 280 16.97 -16.53 -29.87
C TYR A 280 15.92 -16.43 -30.98
N ARG A 281 16.27 -15.73 -32.05
CA ARG A 281 15.40 -15.58 -33.22
C ARG A 281 15.09 -16.94 -33.85
N ALA A 282 16.10 -17.78 -34.11
CA ALA A 282 15.89 -19.12 -34.64
C ALA A 282 14.92 -19.93 -33.76
N LEU A 283 15.17 -19.98 -32.45
CA LEU A 283 14.31 -20.70 -31.50
C LEU A 283 12.87 -20.19 -31.47
N SER A 284 12.67 -18.87 -31.60
CA SER A 284 11.33 -18.29 -31.64
C SER A 284 10.54 -18.64 -32.90
N LEU A 285 11.22 -18.98 -34.00
CA LEU A 285 10.60 -19.33 -35.28
C LEU A 285 10.29 -20.82 -35.40
N VAL A 286 10.90 -21.69 -34.57
CA VAL A 286 10.72 -23.15 -34.63
C VAL A 286 9.25 -23.60 -34.67
N PRO A 287 8.33 -23.05 -33.85
CA PRO A 287 6.93 -23.48 -33.85
C PRO A 287 6.18 -23.20 -35.15
N ASP A 288 6.69 -22.26 -35.96
CA ASP A 288 6.07 -21.80 -37.20
C ASP A 288 6.64 -22.52 -38.44
N LEU A 289 7.76 -23.27 -38.32
CA LEU A 289 8.40 -23.96 -39.45
C LEU A 289 7.62 -25.22 -39.85
N GLU A 290 7.73 -25.60 -41.13
CA GLU A 290 7.18 -26.87 -41.64
C GLU A 290 7.65 -28.08 -40.82
N ASP A 291 6.74 -29.07 -40.72
CA ASP A 291 6.95 -30.29 -39.96
C ASP A 291 8.28 -30.96 -40.29
N GLY A 292 9.15 -31.07 -39.29
CA GLY A 292 10.44 -31.73 -39.40
C GLY A 292 11.65 -30.80 -39.50
N ILE A 293 11.55 -29.61 -40.10
CA ILE A 293 12.72 -28.72 -40.33
C ILE A 293 13.33 -28.28 -39.00
N GLY A 294 12.52 -27.66 -38.14
CA GLY A 294 12.94 -27.18 -36.82
C GLY A 294 13.39 -28.34 -35.92
N SER A 295 12.62 -29.42 -35.87
CA SER A 295 12.95 -30.58 -35.04
C SER A 295 14.23 -31.30 -35.48
N ASN A 296 14.48 -31.42 -36.79
CA ASN A 296 15.69 -32.07 -37.31
C ASN A 296 16.92 -31.21 -37.03
N TRP A 297 16.83 -29.89 -37.17
CA TRP A 297 17.93 -28.99 -36.79
C TRP A 297 18.21 -29.03 -35.29
N LEU A 298 17.16 -29.02 -34.44
CA LEU A 298 17.31 -29.18 -32.99
C LEU A 298 17.98 -30.51 -32.66
N THR A 299 17.51 -31.62 -33.24
CA THR A 299 18.15 -32.92 -33.06
C THR A 299 19.60 -32.86 -33.53
N GLN A 300 19.91 -32.39 -34.73
CA GLN A 300 21.29 -32.36 -35.23
C GLN A 300 22.23 -31.49 -34.39
N THR A 301 21.76 -30.34 -33.91
CA THR A 301 22.56 -29.40 -33.11
C THR A 301 22.79 -29.93 -31.71
N PHE A 302 21.79 -30.61 -31.12
CA PHE A 302 21.76 -30.97 -29.71
C PHE A 302 21.78 -32.49 -29.41
N SER A 303 21.87 -33.37 -30.42
CA SER A 303 21.78 -34.83 -30.28
C SER A 303 22.92 -35.48 -29.49
N ASN A 304 24.08 -34.83 -29.37
CA ASN A 304 25.29 -35.47 -28.82
C ASN A 304 26.19 -34.53 -28.00
N ALA A 305 25.63 -33.60 -27.22
CA ALA A 305 26.41 -32.53 -26.57
C ALA A 305 27.49 -31.98 -27.51
N SER A 306 27.13 -31.82 -28.80
CA SER A 306 28.09 -31.50 -29.85
C SER A 306 28.85 -30.25 -29.43
N ALA A 307 30.14 -30.15 -29.79
CA ALA A 307 30.96 -28.99 -29.38
C ALA A 307 30.26 -27.65 -29.68
N GLN A 308 29.45 -27.59 -30.76
CA GLN A 308 28.69 -26.42 -31.14
C GLN A 308 27.45 -26.18 -30.26
N GLY A 309 26.60 -27.18 -30.05
CA GLY A 309 25.41 -27.03 -29.19
C GLY A 309 25.80 -26.71 -27.74
N PHE A 310 26.86 -27.33 -27.24
CA PHE A 310 27.40 -27.09 -25.90
C PHE A 310 28.01 -25.69 -25.78
N GLU A 311 28.83 -25.25 -26.73
CA GLU A 311 29.38 -23.89 -26.76
C GLU A 311 28.28 -22.82 -26.72
N ILE A 312 27.20 -23.02 -27.49
CA ILE A 312 26.07 -22.09 -27.56
C ILE A 312 25.37 -21.99 -26.20
N LEU A 313 25.01 -23.12 -25.59
CA LEU A 313 24.31 -23.11 -24.29
C LEU A 313 25.22 -22.65 -23.15
N ALA A 314 26.50 -23.04 -23.15
CA ALA A 314 27.47 -22.54 -22.18
C ALA A 314 27.57 -21.02 -22.25
N THR A 315 27.65 -20.45 -23.46
CA THR A 315 27.70 -19.00 -23.67
C THR A 315 26.48 -18.29 -23.10
N VAL A 316 25.27 -18.77 -23.40
CA VAL A 316 24.02 -18.17 -22.88
C VAL A 316 23.98 -18.21 -21.35
N GLY A 317 24.39 -19.32 -20.74
CA GLY A 317 24.49 -19.45 -19.28
C GLY A 317 25.55 -18.54 -18.65
N THR A 318 26.71 -18.39 -19.31
CA THR A 318 27.78 -17.48 -18.89
C THR A 318 27.32 -16.03 -18.94
N MET A 319 26.65 -15.60 -20.01
CA MET A 319 26.13 -14.23 -20.13
C MET A 319 25.16 -13.90 -18.99
N ALA A 320 24.16 -14.76 -18.77
CA ALA A 320 23.20 -14.58 -17.69
C ALA A 320 23.85 -14.56 -16.29
N SER A 321 24.89 -15.37 -16.08
CA SER A 321 25.66 -15.37 -14.83
C SER A 321 26.46 -14.08 -14.64
N GLN A 322 27.14 -13.58 -15.68
CA GLN A 322 27.97 -12.38 -15.62
C GLN A 322 27.16 -11.10 -15.43
N VAL A 323 25.88 -11.07 -15.86
CA VAL A 323 25.02 -9.90 -15.72
C VAL A 323 24.26 -9.85 -14.40
N ARG A 324 24.47 -10.80 -13.47
CA ARG A 324 23.74 -10.84 -12.17
C ARG A 324 23.80 -9.53 -11.39
N GLU A 325 24.92 -8.82 -11.47
CA GLU A 325 25.13 -7.54 -10.79
C GLU A 325 24.82 -6.31 -11.68
N HIS A 326 24.32 -6.53 -12.90
CA HIS A 326 23.94 -5.47 -13.81
C HIS A 326 22.76 -4.67 -13.26
N ARG A 327 22.81 -3.33 -13.32
CA ARG A 327 21.79 -2.48 -12.69
C ARG A 327 20.42 -2.53 -13.34
N SER A 328 20.34 -2.84 -14.63
CA SER A 328 19.05 -2.92 -15.35
C SER A 328 18.38 -4.27 -15.09
N PRO A 329 17.23 -4.33 -14.38
CA PRO A 329 16.48 -5.57 -14.18
C PRO A 329 15.95 -6.11 -15.50
N ASP A 330 15.49 -5.23 -16.42
CA ASP A 330 15.01 -5.62 -17.75
C ASP A 330 16.10 -6.38 -18.52
N PHE A 331 17.34 -5.89 -18.49
CA PHE A 331 18.45 -6.56 -19.18
C PHE A 331 18.77 -7.94 -18.59
N ARG A 332 18.75 -8.07 -17.26
CA ARG A 332 18.94 -9.38 -16.60
C ARG A 332 17.80 -10.34 -16.93
N LEU A 333 16.56 -9.85 -16.95
CA LEU A 333 15.39 -10.63 -17.31
C LEU A 333 15.49 -11.17 -18.75
N GLU A 334 15.94 -10.35 -19.70
CA GLU A 334 16.17 -10.82 -21.08
C GLU A 334 17.15 -11.98 -21.13
N GLN A 335 18.25 -11.96 -20.36
CA GLN A 335 19.19 -13.10 -20.32
C GLN A 335 18.54 -14.38 -19.76
N LEU A 336 17.66 -14.26 -18.75
CA LEU A 336 16.91 -15.40 -18.23
C LEU A 336 15.86 -15.93 -19.21
N LYS A 337 15.24 -15.04 -20.01
CA LYS A 337 14.35 -15.46 -21.11
C LYS A 337 15.12 -16.23 -22.18
N LEU A 338 16.32 -15.78 -22.55
CA LEU A 338 17.20 -16.48 -23.49
C LEU A 338 17.51 -17.89 -22.99
N GLN A 339 17.92 -18.04 -21.73
CA GLN A 339 18.13 -19.35 -21.11
C GLN A 339 16.89 -20.22 -21.18
N THR A 340 15.73 -19.67 -20.78
CA THR A 340 14.47 -20.44 -20.72
C THR A 340 14.05 -20.92 -22.10
N ALA A 341 14.17 -20.06 -23.13
CA ALA A 341 13.88 -20.42 -24.51
C ALA A 341 14.84 -21.51 -25.03
N ALA A 342 16.13 -21.41 -24.71
CA ALA A 342 17.12 -22.42 -25.08
C ALA A 342 16.80 -23.79 -24.45
N VAL A 343 16.41 -23.82 -23.18
CA VAL A 343 16.00 -25.09 -22.53
C VAL A 343 14.70 -25.61 -23.10
N ALA A 344 13.70 -24.76 -23.32
CA ALA A 344 12.43 -25.17 -23.91
C ALA A 344 12.63 -25.84 -25.28
N ALA A 345 13.55 -25.32 -26.09
CA ALA A 345 13.91 -25.91 -27.37
C ALA A 345 14.55 -27.31 -27.24
N LEU A 346 15.40 -27.52 -26.22
CA LEU A 346 15.97 -28.84 -25.93
C LEU A 346 14.90 -29.83 -25.47
N THR A 347 14.03 -29.41 -24.55
CA THR A 347 13.04 -30.30 -23.93
C THR A 347 11.85 -30.60 -24.84
N SER A 348 11.58 -29.77 -25.85
CA SER A 348 10.45 -29.97 -26.78
C SER A 348 10.70 -31.10 -27.79
N ASN A 349 11.92 -31.64 -27.86
CA ASN A 349 12.28 -32.70 -28.79
C ASN A 349 12.61 -34.00 -28.04
N GLU A 350 11.64 -34.92 -28.00
CA GLU A 350 11.76 -36.21 -27.30
C GLU A 350 12.89 -37.10 -27.83
N LYS A 351 13.44 -36.81 -29.01
CA LYS A 351 14.55 -37.56 -29.62
C LYS A 351 15.92 -37.19 -29.04
N ILE A 352 16.02 -36.15 -28.22
CA ILE A 352 17.28 -35.69 -27.62
C ILE A 352 17.46 -36.34 -26.23
N ASP A 353 18.58 -37.02 -26.00
CA ASP A 353 18.96 -37.44 -24.63
C ASP A 353 19.39 -36.21 -23.82
N LEU A 354 18.67 -35.93 -22.72
CA LEU A 354 18.93 -34.79 -21.85
C LEU A 354 20.05 -35.06 -20.83
N LYS A 355 20.46 -36.33 -20.62
CA LYS A 355 21.48 -36.68 -19.62
C LYS A 355 22.81 -35.93 -19.80
N PRO A 356 23.38 -35.78 -21.02
CA PRO A 356 24.62 -35.03 -21.21
C PRO A 356 24.50 -33.53 -20.89
N TRP A 357 23.27 -33.01 -20.75
CA TRP A 357 22.99 -31.60 -20.53
C TRP A 357 22.72 -31.24 -19.06
N GLN A 358 22.67 -32.23 -18.17
CA GLN A 358 22.32 -32.05 -16.74
C GLN A 358 23.12 -30.93 -16.07
N GLU A 359 24.43 -30.83 -16.32
CA GLU A 359 25.28 -29.81 -15.72
C GLU A 359 24.85 -28.40 -16.13
N ILE A 360 24.74 -28.13 -17.44
CA ILE A 360 24.32 -26.83 -17.97
C ILE A 360 22.90 -26.48 -17.49
N LEU A 361 21.98 -27.44 -17.55
CA LEU A 361 20.60 -27.27 -17.09
C LEU A 361 20.55 -26.91 -15.61
N THR A 362 21.41 -27.50 -14.79
CA THR A 362 21.55 -27.17 -13.37
C THR A 362 22.12 -25.76 -13.18
N LEU A 363 23.17 -25.38 -13.91
CA LEU A 363 23.75 -24.03 -13.84
C LEU A 363 22.75 -22.94 -14.25
N TYR A 364 21.90 -23.21 -15.23
CA TYR A 364 20.84 -22.29 -15.63
C TYR A 364 19.82 -22.08 -14.51
N VAL A 365 19.42 -23.14 -13.80
CA VAL A 365 18.54 -23.01 -12.63
C VAL A 365 19.23 -22.23 -11.52
N ARG A 366 20.54 -22.40 -11.30
CA ARG A 366 21.29 -21.58 -10.33
C ARG A 366 21.29 -20.09 -10.68
N ASN A 367 21.33 -19.73 -11.97
CA ASN A 367 21.17 -18.34 -12.41
C ASN A 367 19.78 -17.80 -12.06
N TRP A 368 18.74 -18.61 -12.30
CA TRP A 368 17.37 -18.23 -11.97
C TRP A 368 17.15 -18.12 -10.44
N ASN A 369 17.62 -19.09 -9.66
CA ASN A 369 17.48 -19.10 -8.19
C ASN A 369 18.10 -17.85 -7.54
N ALA A 370 19.30 -17.45 -7.99
CA ALA A 370 19.96 -16.25 -7.48
C ALA A 370 19.13 -14.96 -7.71
N GLU A 371 18.45 -14.87 -8.86
CA GLU A 371 17.57 -13.74 -9.15
C GLU A 371 16.23 -13.86 -8.43
N ALA A 372 15.73 -15.08 -8.20
CA ALA A 372 14.52 -15.34 -7.43
C ALA A 372 14.66 -14.99 -5.96
N GLU A 373 15.80 -15.31 -5.34
CA GLU A 373 16.12 -14.88 -3.98
C GLU A 373 16.19 -13.35 -3.88
N ARG A 374 16.88 -12.70 -4.83
CA ARG A 374 16.94 -11.22 -4.91
C ARG A 374 15.55 -10.61 -5.04
N SER A 375 14.72 -11.17 -5.92
CA SER A 375 13.37 -10.68 -6.17
C SER A 375 12.48 -10.88 -4.95
N TYR A 376 12.52 -12.04 -4.30
CA TYR A 376 11.78 -12.29 -3.08
C TYR A 376 12.09 -11.25 -1.99
N ARG A 377 13.37 -10.90 -1.82
CA ARG A 377 13.84 -9.95 -0.80
C ARG A 377 13.59 -8.47 -1.13
N LEU A 378 13.78 -8.07 -2.39
CA LEU A 378 13.84 -6.63 -2.76
C LEU A 378 12.64 -6.15 -3.58
N ASP A 379 11.88 -7.05 -4.21
CA ASP A 379 10.68 -6.66 -4.95
C ASP A 379 9.51 -6.44 -3.99
N ASN A 380 8.69 -5.43 -4.27
CA ASN A 380 7.49 -5.09 -3.53
C ASN A 380 6.21 -5.38 -4.32
N SER A 381 6.32 -5.96 -5.52
CA SER A 381 5.16 -6.37 -6.29
C SER A 381 4.39 -7.50 -5.59
N ASN A 382 3.07 -7.45 -5.67
CA ASN A 382 2.15 -8.40 -5.04
C ASN A 382 1.12 -8.97 -6.03
N SER A 383 1.40 -8.87 -7.33
CA SER A 383 0.54 -9.40 -8.38
C SER A 383 1.33 -9.75 -9.63
N MET A 384 0.96 -10.87 -10.26
CA MET A 384 1.46 -11.28 -11.58
C MET A 384 0.68 -10.60 -12.73
N ARG A 385 -0.46 -9.97 -12.40
CA ARG A 385 -1.37 -9.37 -13.38
C ARG A 385 -0.92 -7.95 -13.72
N PRO A 386 -1.08 -7.53 -14.97
CA PRO A 386 -0.98 -6.13 -15.33
C PRO A 386 -1.91 -5.29 -14.45
N GLN A 387 -1.39 -4.18 -13.94
CA GLN A 387 -2.20 -3.26 -13.15
C GLN A 387 -2.84 -2.25 -14.09
N ALA A 388 -4.10 -1.93 -13.78
CA ALA A 388 -4.84 -0.93 -14.51
C ALA A 388 -4.23 0.44 -14.17
N GLN A 389 -3.68 1.10 -15.19
CA GLN A 389 -3.14 2.44 -15.10
C GLN A 389 -4.03 3.36 -15.94
N VAL A 390 -4.14 4.59 -15.45
CA VAL A 390 -4.83 5.63 -16.17
C VAL A 390 -3.75 6.52 -16.75
N ASP A 391 -3.73 6.67 -18.06
CA ASP A 391 -2.80 7.60 -18.67
C ASP A 391 -3.20 9.03 -18.32
N ALA A 392 -2.39 9.97 -18.77
CA ALA A 392 -2.67 11.39 -18.59
C ALA A 392 -4.01 11.88 -19.13
N TYR A 393 -4.58 11.14 -20.08
CA TYR A 393 -5.80 11.45 -20.81
C TYR A 393 -7.03 10.74 -20.25
N GLY A 394 -6.86 9.96 -19.19
CA GLY A 394 -7.93 9.19 -18.60
C GLY A 394 -8.13 7.81 -19.25
N ASN A 395 -7.34 7.43 -20.26
CA ASN A 395 -7.47 6.12 -20.88
C ASN A 395 -6.97 5.05 -19.93
N LEU A 396 -7.79 4.00 -19.76
CA LEU A 396 -7.38 2.84 -19.02
C LEU A 396 -6.51 1.96 -19.89
N PHE A 397 -5.26 1.76 -19.47
CA PHE A 397 -4.36 0.80 -20.08
C PHE A 397 -3.81 -0.13 -19.01
N TYR A 398 -3.51 -1.35 -19.38
CA TYR A 398 -2.95 -2.34 -18.48
C TYR A 398 -1.47 -2.43 -18.73
N SER A 399 -0.66 -2.06 -17.74
CA SER A 399 0.79 -2.20 -17.83
C SER A 399 1.31 -3.01 -16.66
N ARG A 400 2.48 -3.64 -16.86
CA ARG A 400 3.12 -4.39 -15.79
C ARG A 400 3.58 -3.40 -14.72
N TYR A 401 3.35 -3.76 -13.45
CA TYR A 401 3.75 -2.93 -12.32
C TYR A 401 5.26 -2.68 -12.38
N LYS A 402 5.64 -1.44 -12.70
CA LYS A 402 7.00 -0.97 -12.48
C LYS A 402 7.00 -0.31 -11.11
N PRO A 403 7.70 -0.88 -10.11
CA PRO A 403 7.77 -0.23 -8.81
C PRO A 403 8.25 1.21 -9.03
N PRO A 404 7.62 2.21 -8.39
CA PRO A 404 8.14 3.57 -8.46
C PRO A 404 9.60 3.50 -8.04
N THR A 405 10.51 3.96 -8.90
CA THR A 405 11.92 4.08 -8.57
C THR A 405 12.03 5.09 -7.43
N GLN A 406 11.83 4.62 -6.20
CA GLN A 406 12.33 5.33 -5.04
C GLN A 406 13.79 5.59 -5.33
N GLN A 407 14.25 6.81 -5.06
CA GLN A 407 15.66 7.15 -5.03
C GLN A 407 16.31 6.40 -3.85
N SER A 408 16.29 5.06 -3.89
CA SER A 408 17.10 4.22 -3.04
C SER A 408 18.54 4.61 -3.30
N SER A 409 19.30 4.72 -2.22
CA SER A 409 20.73 4.98 -2.24
C SER A 409 21.41 4.22 -3.39
N SER A 410 22.38 4.86 -4.05
CA SER A 410 22.96 4.40 -5.33
C SER A 410 23.65 3.02 -5.30
N ARG A 411 23.61 2.30 -4.17
CA ARG A 411 24.34 1.06 -3.86
C ARG A 411 23.52 -0.22 -3.96
N THR A 412 22.18 -0.17 -4.06
CA THR A 412 21.36 -1.40 -4.18
C THR A 412 20.99 -1.67 -5.64
N ILE A 413 21.16 -2.92 -6.08
CA ILE A 413 20.77 -3.37 -7.42
C ILE A 413 19.26 -3.67 -7.40
N PRO A 414 18.46 -3.02 -8.26
CA PRO A 414 17.02 -3.25 -8.31
C PRO A 414 16.68 -4.70 -8.64
N ALA A 415 15.65 -5.26 -8.01
CA ALA A 415 15.12 -6.59 -8.34
C ALA A 415 14.34 -6.61 -9.67
N ILE A 416 14.25 -7.80 -10.27
CA ILE A 416 13.24 -8.08 -11.30
C ILE A 416 11.87 -8.23 -10.61
N PRO A 417 10.78 -7.69 -11.16
CA PRO A 417 9.44 -7.94 -10.64
C PRO A 417 9.14 -9.44 -10.56
N SER A 418 8.67 -9.90 -9.39
CA SER A 418 8.46 -11.33 -9.10
C SER A 418 7.54 -12.01 -10.12
N GLY A 419 6.50 -11.31 -10.56
CA GLY A 419 5.57 -11.81 -11.58
C GLY A 419 6.20 -11.98 -12.98
N ASP A 420 7.22 -11.18 -13.31
CA ASP A 420 7.96 -11.30 -14.57
C ASP A 420 8.96 -12.44 -14.52
N LEU A 421 9.67 -12.56 -13.40
CA LEU A 421 10.62 -13.65 -13.17
C LEU A 421 9.95 -15.03 -13.14
N LEU A 422 8.74 -15.12 -12.56
CA LEU A 422 7.96 -16.37 -12.55
C LEU A 422 7.58 -16.87 -13.95
N ARG A 423 7.61 -16.00 -14.99
CA ARG A 423 7.36 -16.41 -16.38
C ARG A 423 8.56 -17.11 -17.02
N THR A 424 9.74 -16.98 -16.44
CA THR A 424 10.98 -17.67 -16.85
C THR A 424 11.32 -18.81 -15.90
N ARG A 425 10.38 -19.19 -15.01
CA ARG A 425 10.57 -20.28 -14.05
C ARG A 425 10.86 -21.60 -14.79
N PRO A 426 11.82 -22.41 -14.31
CA PRO A 426 12.04 -23.75 -14.84
C PRO A 426 10.78 -24.62 -14.85
N SER A 427 10.52 -25.31 -15.97
CA SER A 427 9.40 -26.25 -16.11
C SER A 427 9.64 -27.55 -15.33
N GLU A 428 8.60 -28.35 -15.12
CA GLU A 428 8.77 -29.64 -14.43
C GLU A 428 9.70 -30.58 -15.19
N GLN A 429 9.56 -30.65 -16.53
CA GLN A 429 10.45 -31.43 -17.39
C GLN A 429 11.91 -31.00 -17.25
N TRP A 430 12.18 -29.69 -17.24
CA TRP A 430 13.53 -29.18 -17.00
C TRP A 430 14.04 -29.58 -15.61
N LEU A 431 13.24 -29.38 -14.56
CA LEU A 431 13.64 -29.73 -13.19
C LEU A 431 13.93 -31.22 -12.98
N THR A 432 13.39 -32.13 -13.79
CA THR A 432 13.77 -33.56 -13.70
C THR A 432 15.25 -33.82 -14.02
N GLN A 433 15.88 -32.95 -14.81
CA GLN A 433 17.26 -33.06 -15.27
C GLN A 433 18.23 -32.19 -14.46
N VAL A 434 17.82 -31.74 -13.27
CA VAL A 434 18.58 -30.82 -12.42
C VAL A 434 18.98 -31.51 -11.13
N ASP A 435 20.19 -31.22 -10.65
CA ASP A 435 20.69 -31.74 -9.38
C ASP A 435 19.73 -31.46 -8.22
N SER A 436 19.59 -32.46 -7.34
CA SER A 436 18.53 -32.48 -6.32
C SER A 436 18.53 -31.25 -5.40
N ALA A 437 19.71 -30.78 -4.99
CA ALA A 437 19.85 -29.60 -4.12
C ALA A 437 19.38 -28.31 -4.80
N VAL A 438 19.81 -28.07 -6.04
CA VAL A 438 19.44 -26.88 -6.83
C VAL A 438 17.96 -26.91 -7.20
N ARG A 439 17.43 -28.10 -7.52
CA ARG A 439 16.01 -28.33 -7.78
C ARG A 439 15.16 -28.01 -6.55
N LEU A 440 15.58 -28.46 -5.36
CA LEU A 440 14.84 -28.21 -4.12
C LEU A 440 14.80 -26.71 -3.80
N GLU A 441 15.93 -26.02 -3.92
CA GLU A 441 16.00 -24.55 -3.77
C GLU A 441 15.04 -23.85 -4.75
N ASN A 442 15.00 -24.28 -6.02
CA ASN A 442 14.09 -23.71 -7.02
C ASN A 442 12.61 -23.89 -6.64
N ILE A 443 12.24 -25.07 -6.14
CA ILE A 443 10.87 -25.39 -5.70
C ILE A 443 10.45 -24.44 -4.57
N ILE A 444 11.31 -24.24 -3.56
CA ILE A 444 11.05 -23.35 -2.42
C ILE A 444 10.91 -21.90 -2.89
N LEU A 445 11.86 -21.39 -3.68
CA LEU A 445 11.84 -20.02 -4.19
C LEU A 445 10.62 -19.77 -5.10
N SER A 446 10.24 -20.75 -5.93
CA SER A 446 9.05 -20.66 -6.76
C SER A 446 7.78 -20.54 -5.93
N ALA A 447 7.62 -21.36 -4.89
CA ALA A 447 6.47 -21.29 -3.99
C ALA A 447 6.41 -19.93 -3.28
N LYS A 448 7.53 -19.46 -2.72
CA LYS A 448 7.65 -18.13 -2.09
C LYS A 448 7.25 -16.99 -3.03
N LEU A 449 7.73 -17.01 -4.27
CA LEU A 449 7.39 -16.00 -5.26
C LEU A 449 5.92 -16.05 -5.68
N PHE A 450 5.33 -17.24 -5.87
CA PHE A 450 3.90 -17.37 -6.20
C PHE A 450 3.00 -16.83 -5.07
N LEU A 451 3.31 -17.16 -3.81
CA LEU A 451 2.60 -16.63 -2.65
C LEU A 451 2.74 -15.11 -2.54
N LYS A 452 3.96 -14.58 -2.74
CA LYS A 452 4.22 -13.13 -2.77
C LYS A 452 3.36 -12.39 -3.79
N VAL A 453 3.15 -12.96 -4.98
CA VAL A 453 2.29 -12.38 -6.03
C VAL A 453 0.82 -12.81 -5.96
N LYS A 454 0.42 -13.44 -4.85
CA LYS A 454 -0.96 -13.87 -4.54
C LYS A 454 -1.55 -14.86 -5.54
N GLU A 455 -0.74 -15.82 -5.97
CA GLU A 455 -1.13 -16.91 -6.86
C GLU A 455 -1.04 -18.26 -6.09
N GLU A 456 -1.82 -18.39 -5.03
CA GLU A 456 -1.90 -19.57 -4.15
C GLU A 456 -2.25 -20.86 -4.90
N GLU A 457 -3.12 -20.77 -5.92
CA GLU A 457 -3.50 -21.91 -6.76
C GLU A 457 -2.30 -22.51 -7.50
N LYS A 458 -1.30 -21.68 -7.86
CA LYS A 458 -0.05 -22.13 -8.48
C LYS A 458 1.00 -22.58 -7.45
N ALA A 459 0.96 -22.01 -6.25
CA ALA A 459 1.85 -22.40 -5.16
C ALA A 459 1.47 -23.79 -4.60
N PHE A 460 0.17 -24.09 -4.47
CA PHE A 460 -0.27 -25.28 -3.74
C PHE A 460 0.24 -26.62 -4.33
N PRO A 461 0.22 -26.85 -5.66
CA PRO A 461 0.82 -28.06 -6.23
C PRO A 461 2.31 -28.21 -5.92
N ILE A 462 3.04 -27.10 -5.80
CA ILE A 462 4.46 -27.07 -5.42
C ILE A 462 4.62 -27.45 -3.95
N LEU A 463 3.76 -26.91 -3.07
CA LEU A 463 3.76 -27.24 -1.64
C LEU A 463 3.36 -28.70 -1.37
N LYS A 464 2.43 -29.29 -2.12
CA LYS A 464 2.10 -30.73 -2.05
C LYS A 464 3.32 -31.62 -2.31
N LYS A 465 4.21 -31.20 -3.20
CA LYS A 465 5.47 -31.90 -3.47
C LYS A 465 6.50 -31.64 -2.37
N LEU A 466 6.62 -30.38 -1.94
CA LEU A 466 7.58 -29.98 -0.91
C LEU A 466 7.29 -30.64 0.45
N ALA A 467 6.01 -30.76 0.84
CA ALA A 467 5.59 -31.37 2.11
C ALA A 467 6.11 -32.81 2.27
N LYS A 468 6.24 -33.56 1.16
CA LYS A 468 6.79 -34.93 1.15
C LYS A 468 8.31 -34.99 1.31
N ILE A 469 9.02 -33.89 1.02
CA ILE A 469 10.49 -33.85 0.96
C ILE A 469 11.06 -33.08 2.17
N LYS A 470 10.41 -31.97 2.52
CA LYS A 470 10.78 -31.02 3.59
C LYS A 470 9.51 -30.60 4.34
N PRO A 471 8.97 -31.44 5.23
CA PRO A 471 7.74 -31.15 5.95
C PRO A 471 7.85 -29.87 6.78
N GLU A 472 8.92 -29.70 7.56
CA GLU A 472 9.12 -28.52 8.41
C GLU A 472 9.15 -27.19 7.63
N GLU A 473 9.90 -27.12 6.53
CA GLU A 473 9.94 -25.90 5.70
C GLU A 473 8.60 -25.62 4.98
N SER A 474 7.76 -26.65 4.81
CA SER A 474 6.45 -26.51 4.16
C SER A 474 5.40 -25.91 5.08
N LYS A 475 5.52 -26.11 6.40
CA LYS A 475 4.58 -25.58 7.41
C LYS A 475 4.36 -24.08 7.26
N GLU A 476 5.45 -23.30 7.30
CA GLU A 476 5.40 -21.84 7.13
C GLU A 476 4.83 -21.39 5.78
N LEU A 477 5.15 -22.10 4.69
CA LEU A 477 4.62 -21.77 3.38
C LEU A 477 3.14 -22.11 3.24
N VAL A 478 2.65 -23.15 3.93
CA VAL A 478 1.23 -23.49 4.00
C VAL A 478 0.48 -22.44 4.84
N ARG A 479 1.03 -21.97 5.97
CA ARG A 479 0.47 -20.85 6.73
C ARG A 479 0.30 -19.61 5.85
N GLU A 480 1.36 -19.23 5.14
CA GLU A 480 1.32 -18.08 4.24
C GLU A 480 0.33 -18.30 3.09
N MET A 481 0.22 -19.52 2.55
CA MET A 481 -0.78 -19.87 1.54
C MET A 481 -2.21 -19.67 2.05
N ILE A 482 -2.53 -20.11 3.27
CA ILE A 482 -3.85 -19.92 3.88
C ILE A 482 -4.14 -18.42 4.06
N ARG A 483 -3.15 -17.64 4.51
CA ARG A 483 -3.27 -16.17 4.64
C ARG A 483 -3.52 -15.48 3.29
N VAL A 484 -2.75 -15.83 2.26
CA VAL A 484 -2.92 -15.31 0.89
C VAL A 484 -4.30 -15.67 0.33
N TRP A 485 -4.74 -16.92 0.51
CA TRP A 485 -6.08 -17.36 0.12
C TRP A 485 -7.17 -16.52 0.82
N ALA A 486 -7.03 -16.31 2.13
CA ALA A 486 -7.98 -15.53 2.93
C ALA A 486 -8.06 -14.08 2.46
N GLU A 487 -6.93 -13.49 2.04
CA GLU A 487 -6.91 -12.17 1.43
C GLU A 487 -7.60 -12.13 0.06
N ASN A 488 -7.32 -13.09 -0.81
CA ASN A 488 -7.89 -13.16 -2.15
C ASN A 488 -9.40 -13.38 -2.13
N ASN A 489 -9.89 -14.12 -1.13
CA ASN A 489 -11.29 -14.48 -0.98
C ASN A 489 -12.07 -13.59 0.00
N ASN A 490 -11.52 -12.45 0.46
CA ASN A 490 -12.24 -11.54 1.36
C ASN A 490 -13.35 -10.75 0.62
N PRO A 491 -14.65 -10.94 0.94
CA PRO A 491 -15.74 -10.22 0.30
C PRO A 491 -15.87 -8.77 0.76
N ASN A 492 -15.23 -8.38 1.87
CA ASN A 492 -15.35 -7.06 2.49
C ASN A 492 -14.37 -6.02 1.91
N GLN A 493 -13.40 -6.44 1.09
CA GLN A 493 -12.43 -5.52 0.46
C GLN A 493 -13.04 -4.78 -0.75
N LYS A 494 -13.77 -3.68 -0.48
CA LYS A 494 -14.48 -2.84 -1.47
C LYS A 494 -13.59 -2.26 -2.59
N SER A 495 -12.26 -2.19 -2.39
CA SER A 495 -11.32 -1.60 -3.36
C SER A 495 -10.86 -2.56 -4.47
N ARG A 496 -10.69 -3.86 -4.17
CA ARG A 496 -10.14 -4.84 -5.15
C ARG A 496 -11.12 -5.22 -6.28
N TYR A 497 -12.41 -4.96 -6.10
CA TYR A 497 -13.47 -5.38 -7.04
C TYR A 497 -14.07 -4.26 -7.86
N ARG A 498 -13.70 -3.01 -7.57
CA ARG A 498 -14.03 -1.89 -8.45
C ARG A 498 -13.01 -1.92 -9.58
N SER A 499 -13.35 -2.63 -10.65
CA SER A 499 -12.65 -2.42 -11.91
C SER A 499 -12.68 -0.93 -12.20
N SER A 500 -11.52 -0.31 -12.38
CA SER A 500 -11.41 1.08 -12.84
C SER A 500 -12.22 1.32 -14.13
N TYR A 501 -12.45 0.24 -14.90
CA TYR A 501 -13.32 0.20 -16.06
C TYR A 501 -14.78 0.58 -15.75
N SER A 502 -15.32 0.19 -14.59
CA SER A 502 -16.71 0.48 -14.20
C SER A 502 -16.98 1.96 -13.91
N TYR A 503 -15.93 2.76 -13.66
CA TYR A 503 -16.09 4.20 -13.44
C TYR A 503 -16.09 5.01 -14.74
N TYR A 504 -15.60 4.45 -15.85
CA TYR A 504 -15.33 5.20 -17.08
C TYR A 504 -16.44 5.11 -18.13
N TYR A 505 -17.19 4.00 -18.21
CA TYR A 505 -18.25 3.77 -19.22
C TYR A 505 -19.69 3.90 -18.70
N GLY A 506 -19.89 4.74 -17.68
CA GLY A 506 -21.21 4.96 -17.09
C GLY A 506 -21.42 4.12 -15.84
N TYR A 507 -21.25 4.78 -14.69
CA TYR A 507 -21.56 4.23 -13.37
C TYR A 507 -23.03 3.81 -13.32
N ASN A 508 -23.29 2.50 -13.36
CA ASN A 508 -24.64 1.98 -13.20
C ASN A 508 -24.89 1.69 -11.72
N GLN A 509 -25.62 2.58 -11.03
CA GLN A 509 -26.03 2.38 -9.63
C GLN A 509 -26.77 1.05 -9.40
N ARG A 510 -27.40 0.47 -10.44
CA ARG A 510 -28.05 -0.84 -10.40
C ARG A 510 -27.08 -2.03 -10.46
N ALA A 511 -25.82 -1.84 -10.85
CA ALA A 511 -24.81 -2.90 -10.76
C ALA A 511 -24.32 -3.10 -9.31
N GLU A 512 -24.58 -2.13 -8.43
CA GLU A 512 -24.34 -2.29 -6.99
C GLU A 512 -25.47 -3.03 -6.25
N THR A 513 -26.57 -3.42 -6.91
CA THR A 513 -27.76 -3.97 -6.23
C THR A 513 -27.82 -5.49 -6.17
N ILE A 514 -26.89 -6.22 -6.80
CA ILE A 514 -26.82 -7.68 -6.60
C ILE A 514 -26.05 -7.93 -5.30
N PRO A 515 -26.61 -8.63 -4.30
CA PRO A 515 -25.88 -9.08 -3.10
C PRO A 515 -24.83 -10.14 -3.47
N LEU A 516 -23.80 -9.74 -4.22
CA LEU A 516 -22.64 -10.54 -4.60
C LEU A 516 -21.89 -11.03 -3.36
N THR A 517 -22.11 -10.43 -2.19
CA THR A 517 -21.48 -10.80 -0.92
C THR A 517 -21.92 -12.17 -0.42
N ARG A 518 -23.21 -12.53 -0.52
CA ARG A 518 -23.71 -13.79 0.04
C ARG A 518 -23.40 -15.01 -0.83
N SER A 519 -23.68 -14.95 -2.13
CA SER A 519 -23.34 -16.04 -3.05
C SER A 519 -21.82 -16.29 -3.11
N LYS A 520 -21.03 -15.21 -3.02
CA LYS A 520 -19.58 -15.31 -2.92
C LYS A 520 -19.12 -15.87 -1.58
N GLN A 521 -19.72 -15.45 -0.47
CA GLN A 521 -19.45 -16.05 0.85
C GLN A 521 -19.69 -17.57 0.80
N GLU A 522 -20.84 -18.03 0.32
CA GLU A 522 -21.15 -19.46 0.20
C GLU A 522 -20.12 -20.20 -0.67
N ARG A 523 -19.70 -19.62 -1.81
CA ARG A 523 -18.62 -20.17 -2.64
C ARG A 523 -17.29 -20.23 -1.89
N ASN A 524 -16.91 -19.15 -1.21
CA ASN A 524 -15.66 -19.05 -0.47
C ASN A 524 -15.59 -20.09 0.64
N LEU A 525 -16.69 -20.32 1.36
CA LEU A 525 -16.76 -21.31 2.43
C LEU A 525 -16.60 -22.73 1.89
N LYS A 526 -17.22 -23.04 0.74
CA LYS A 526 -16.98 -24.33 0.06
C LYS A 526 -15.52 -24.51 -0.34
N LEU A 527 -14.90 -23.46 -0.90
CA LEU A 527 -13.48 -23.47 -1.26
C LEU A 527 -12.58 -23.63 -0.03
N LEU A 528 -12.91 -22.98 1.09
CA LEU A 528 -12.19 -23.11 2.36
C LEU A 528 -12.28 -24.53 2.91
N GLY A 529 -13.48 -25.13 2.94
CA GLY A 529 -13.66 -26.51 3.38
C GLY A 529 -12.84 -27.50 2.54
N ASN A 530 -12.80 -27.30 1.21
CA ASN A 530 -11.92 -28.09 0.35
C ASN A 530 -10.43 -27.88 0.69
N MET A 531 -10.01 -26.64 0.93
CA MET A 531 -8.63 -26.31 1.29
C MET A 531 -8.21 -26.98 2.62
N VAL A 532 -9.09 -26.97 3.62
CA VAL A 532 -8.87 -27.67 4.91
C VAL A 532 -8.60 -29.15 4.67
N LEU A 533 -9.41 -29.82 3.84
CA LEU A 533 -9.22 -31.23 3.49
C LEU A 533 -7.90 -31.47 2.74
N GLU A 534 -7.56 -30.63 1.76
CA GLU A 534 -6.34 -30.78 0.97
C GLU A 534 -5.07 -30.51 1.79
N VAL A 535 -5.10 -29.56 2.73
CA VAL A 535 -3.98 -29.29 3.64
C VAL A 535 -3.84 -30.42 4.66
N LYS A 536 -4.94 -30.94 5.21
CA LYS A 536 -4.90 -32.11 6.10
C LYS A 536 -4.30 -33.33 5.41
N ALA A 537 -4.59 -33.52 4.11
CA ALA A 537 -4.02 -34.60 3.31
C ALA A 537 -2.50 -34.48 3.06
N LEU A 538 -1.86 -33.35 3.41
CA LEU A 538 -0.41 -33.21 3.36
C LEU A 538 0.30 -34.03 4.45
N GLY A 539 -0.40 -34.38 5.55
CA GLY A 539 0.18 -35.12 6.67
C GLY A 539 1.28 -34.35 7.38
N LEU A 540 1.12 -33.03 7.55
CA LEU A 540 2.01 -32.21 8.37
C LEU A 540 1.56 -32.37 9.83
N ASP A 541 2.48 -32.76 10.72
CA ASP A 541 2.24 -32.80 12.17
C ASP A 541 2.18 -31.35 12.69
N GLU A 542 1.03 -30.70 12.52
CA GLU A 542 0.81 -29.26 12.24
C GLU A 542 -0.71 -28.99 12.15
N ASN A 543 -1.35 -28.42 13.18
CA ASN A 543 -2.73 -27.95 13.12
C ASN A 543 -2.81 -26.47 12.69
N PHE A 544 -3.08 -26.23 11.40
CA PHE A 544 -3.29 -24.87 10.84
C PHE A 544 -4.65 -24.26 11.23
N GLN A 545 -5.19 -24.63 12.39
CA GLN A 545 -6.56 -24.32 12.76
C GLN A 545 -6.76 -22.81 13.01
N GLU A 546 -5.75 -22.12 13.55
CA GLU A 546 -5.77 -20.66 13.70
C GLU A 546 -5.83 -19.94 12.34
N GLU A 547 -4.97 -20.31 11.39
CA GLU A 547 -4.98 -19.70 10.06
C GLU A 547 -6.28 -19.98 9.33
N PHE A 548 -6.86 -21.17 9.49
CA PHE A 548 -8.17 -21.51 8.93
C PHE A 548 -9.32 -20.78 9.61
N ALA A 549 -9.27 -20.57 10.93
CA ALA A 549 -10.25 -19.75 11.65
C ALA A 549 -10.19 -18.30 11.12
N ASP A 550 -9.00 -17.74 10.96
CA ASP A 550 -8.80 -16.42 10.35
C ASP A 550 -9.32 -16.34 8.91
N ALA A 551 -9.06 -17.39 8.11
CA ALA A 551 -9.56 -17.49 6.74
C ALA A 551 -11.09 -17.57 6.71
N PHE A 552 -11.70 -18.32 7.64
CA PHE A 552 -13.15 -18.41 7.81
C PHE A 552 -13.76 -17.06 8.15
N ILE A 553 -13.17 -16.35 9.12
CA ILE A 553 -13.58 -15.00 9.53
C ILE A 553 -13.52 -14.03 8.34
N ARG A 554 -12.43 -14.07 7.56
CA ARG A 554 -12.22 -13.18 6.41
C ARG A 554 -13.12 -13.53 5.22
N ALA A 555 -13.51 -14.78 5.05
CA ALA A 555 -14.40 -15.24 3.98
C ALA A 555 -15.87 -14.84 4.20
N HIS A 556 -16.25 -14.44 5.42
CA HIS A 556 -17.60 -14.00 5.78
C HIS A 556 -17.85 -12.51 5.54
N SER A 557 -19.09 -12.16 5.22
CA SER A 557 -19.52 -10.76 5.24
C SER A 557 -19.52 -10.20 6.66
N GLN A 558 -19.00 -8.97 6.82
CA GLN A 558 -19.10 -8.22 8.09
C GLN A 558 -20.54 -7.84 8.46
N ALA A 559 -21.51 -7.95 7.54
CA ALA A 559 -22.91 -7.60 7.79
C ALA A 559 -23.80 -8.82 8.09
N GLU A 560 -23.23 -10.03 8.10
CA GLU A 560 -23.96 -11.28 8.33
C GLU A 560 -23.47 -11.99 9.59
N VAL A 561 -24.42 -12.34 10.45
CA VAL A 561 -24.18 -13.22 11.61
C VAL A 561 -23.83 -14.62 11.11
N TRP A 562 -22.78 -15.21 11.68
CA TRP A 562 -22.33 -16.55 11.31
C TRP A 562 -23.38 -17.61 11.65
N ARG A 563 -23.40 -18.65 10.82
CA ARG A 563 -24.24 -19.83 11.00
C ARG A 563 -23.37 -20.98 11.48
N ILE A 564 -23.84 -21.74 12.47
CA ILE A 564 -23.11 -22.90 12.99
C ILE A 564 -22.90 -23.92 11.86
N GLU A 565 -23.89 -24.08 10.99
CA GLU A 565 -23.82 -24.98 9.83
C GLU A 565 -22.66 -24.62 8.88
N ALA A 566 -22.33 -23.33 8.77
CA ALA A 566 -21.18 -22.88 7.97
C ALA A 566 -19.86 -23.33 8.61
N LEU A 567 -19.77 -23.23 9.94
CA LEU A 567 -18.60 -23.67 10.71
C LEU A 567 -18.43 -25.19 10.58
N THR A 568 -19.52 -25.95 10.75
CA THR A 568 -19.53 -27.41 10.56
C THR A 568 -19.16 -27.82 9.13
N SER A 569 -19.60 -27.06 8.13
CA SER A 569 -19.28 -27.35 6.72
C SER A 569 -17.81 -27.17 6.36
N VAL A 570 -17.09 -26.28 7.07
CA VAL A 570 -15.69 -25.96 6.80
C VAL A 570 -14.76 -26.83 7.62
N PHE A 571 -15.04 -26.98 8.92
CA PHE A 571 -14.16 -27.64 9.87
C PHE A 571 -14.57 -29.08 10.19
N GLY A 572 -15.76 -29.50 9.78
CA GLY A 572 -16.36 -30.77 10.19
C GLY A 572 -17.07 -30.66 11.53
N GLU A 573 -17.15 -31.78 12.25
CA GLU A 573 -17.78 -31.82 13.57
C GLU A 573 -17.08 -30.84 14.53
N THR A 574 -17.83 -29.91 15.10
CA THR A 574 -17.28 -28.84 15.98
C THR A 574 -16.67 -29.42 17.25
N SER A 575 -17.07 -30.62 17.65
CA SER A 575 -16.49 -31.43 18.72
C SER A 575 -15.07 -31.95 18.44
N LYS A 576 -14.57 -31.79 17.22
CA LYS A 576 -13.21 -32.22 16.84
C LYS A 576 -12.24 -31.06 16.71
N LEU A 577 -12.72 -29.83 16.94
CA LEU A 577 -11.88 -28.65 17.03
C LEU A 577 -11.27 -28.58 18.43
N ASP A 578 -10.03 -28.13 18.53
CA ASP A 578 -9.40 -27.87 19.82
C ASP A 578 -10.00 -26.62 20.48
N ALA A 579 -9.87 -26.53 21.80
CA ALA A 579 -10.42 -25.44 22.60
C ALA A 579 -9.86 -24.05 22.21
N GLY A 580 -8.58 -23.97 21.79
CA GLY A 580 -7.95 -22.71 21.37
C GLY A 580 -8.57 -22.13 20.11
N THR A 581 -8.80 -22.97 19.09
CA THR A 581 -9.46 -22.57 17.85
C THR A 581 -10.90 -22.12 18.09
N ILE A 582 -11.66 -22.87 18.89
CA ILE A 582 -13.04 -22.50 19.23
C ILE A 582 -13.05 -21.17 19.99
N THR A 583 -12.14 -20.97 20.94
CA THR A 583 -11.97 -19.71 21.67
C THR A 583 -11.71 -18.54 20.72
N SER A 584 -10.80 -18.68 19.76
CA SER A 584 -10.50 -17.65 18.77
C SER A 584 -11.70 -17.29 17.88
N LEU A 585 -12.47 -18.31 17.45
CA LEU A 585 -13.72 -18.12 16.71
C LEU A 585 -14.77 -17.40 17.56
N LEU A 586 -14.98 -17.84 18.81
CA LEU A 586 -15.94 -17.23 19.74
C LEU A 586 -15.57 -15.78 20.06
N ARG A 587 -14.29 -15.50 20.32
CA ARG A 587 -13.77 -14.14 20.57
C ARG A 587 -14.14 -13.22 19.41
N ARG A 588 -13.89 -13.65 18.17
CA ARG A 588 -14.24 -12.85 16.99
C ARG A 588 -15.74 -12.73 16.77
N MET A 589 -16.49 -13.80 17.00
CA MET A 589 -17.96 -13.79 16.91
C MET A 589 -18.56 -12.78 17.89
N ARG A 590 -18.08 -12.79 19.14
CA ARG A 590 -18.46 -11.85 20.20
C ARG A 590 -18.17 -10.40 19.82
N GLN A 591 -16.97 -10.10 19.34
CA GLN A 591 -16.60 -8.75 18.86
C GLN A 591 -17.55 -8.26 17.77
N ASN A 592 -17.86 -9.13 16.79
CA ASN A 592 -18.78 -8.77 15.70
C ASN A 592 -20.22 -8.58 16.22
N LEU A 593 -20.67 -9.39 17.17
CA LEU A 593 -21.99 -9.27 17.82
C LEU A 593 -22.13 -7.97 18.60
N ALA A 594 -21.08 -7.52 19.28
CA ALA A 594 -21.10 -6.29 20.08
C ALA A 594 -20.96 -5.02 19.21
N LEU A 595 -20.23 -5.10 18.09
CA LEU A 595 -19.81 -3.93 17.32
C LEU A 595 -20.38 -3.84 15.91
N LEU A 596 -20.06 -4.84 15.07
CA LEU A 596 -20.26 -4.75 13.62
C LEU A 596 -21.70 -5.07 13.24
N TRP A 597 -22.21 -6.21 13.69
CA TRP A 597 -23.52 -6.72 13.28
C TRP A 597 -24.69 -5.82 13.70
N PRO A 598 -24.70 -5.21 14.90
CA PRO A 598 -25.73 -4.24 15.27
C PRO A 598 -25.67 -2.90 14.53
N ASN A 599 -24.56 -2.58 13.85
CA ASN A 599 -24.35 -1.24 13.30
C ASN A 599 -25.27 -0.95 12.08
N PRO A 600 -26.26 -0.03 12.20
CA PRO A 600 -27.22 0.22 11.13
C PRO A 600 -26.56 0.77 9.85
N LYS A 601 -25.52 1.62 10.00
CA LYS A 601 -24.78 2.16 8.85
C LYS A 601 -24.05 1.06 8.08
N LEU A 602 -23.52 0.04 8.77
CA LEU A 602 -22.88 -1.09 8.10
C LEU A 602 -23.90 -1.94 7.35
N GLN A 603 -25.08 -2.17 7.94
CA GLN A 603 -26.18 -2.90 7.31
C GLN A 603 -26.70 -2.18 6.05
N GLU A 604 -26.87 -0.85 6.13
CA GLU A 604 -27.25 0.00 4.99
C GLU A 604 -26.19 -0.02 3.88
N GLN A 605 -24.91 0.17 4.22
CA GLN A 605 -23.81 0.10 3.27
C GLN A 605 -23.67 -1.28 2.60
N ALA A 606 -24.00 -2.34 3.32
CA ALA A 606 -24.03 -3.70 2.80
C ALA A 606 -25.34 -4.02 2.05
N LYS A 607 -26.29 -3.07 1.99
CA LYS A 607 -27.58 -3.18 1.31
C LYS A 607 -28.36 -4.43 1.72
N THR A 608 -28.30 -4.78 3.00
CA THR A 608 -28.99 -5.98 3.52
C THR A 608 -30.51 -5.80 3.53
N ASN A 609 -30.99 -4.55 3.49
CA ASN A 609 -32.41 -4.17 3.46
C ASN A 609 -33.25 -4.81 4.58
N ARG A 610 -32.62 -5.15 5.71
CA ARG A 610 -33.30 -5.73 6.87
C ARG A 610 -34.10 -4.67 7.60
N LYS A 611 -35.28 -5.05 8.08
CA LYS A 611 -36.01 -4.25 9.06
C LYS A 611 -35.38 -4.42 10.44
N ASP A 612 -35.54 -3.43 11.32
CA ASP A 612 -34.98 -3.46 12.69
C ASP A 612 -35.34 -4.73 13.44
N LYS A 613 -36.60 -5.19 13.35
CA LYS A 613 -37.05 -6.44 13.98
C LYS A 613 -36.30 -7.68 13.46
N GLU A 614 -36.00 -7.72 12.16
CA GLU A 614 -35.26 -8.83 11.55
C GLU A 614 -33.79 -8.81 11.97
N LEU A 615 -33.19 -7.61 12.05
CA LEU A 615 -31.82 -7.42 12.50
C LEU A 615 -31.65 -7.85 13.97
N ILE A 616 -32.55 -7.39 14.85
CA ILE A 616 -32.57 -7.77 16.28
C ILE A 616 -32.69 -9.29 16.42
N ALA A 617 -33.63 -9.92 15.69
CA ALA A 617 -33.80 -11.37 15.72
C ALA A 617 -32.55 -12.12 15.22
N GLN A 618 -31.84 -11.59 14.22
CA GLN A 618 -30.60 -12.18 13.73
C GLN A 618 -29.47 -12.06 14.77
N ILE A 619 -29.37 -10.93 15.47
CA ILE A 619 -28.36 -10.71 16.51
C ILE A 619 -28.62 -11.65 17.71
N PHE A 620 -29.86 -11.80 18.15
CA PHE A 620 -30.19 -12.77 19.20
C PHE A 620 -29.90 -14.22 18.81
N LYS A 621 -30.17 -14.60 17.54
CA LYS A 621 -29.75 -15.90 17.02
C LYS A 621 -28.22 -16.05 17.05
N GLY A 622 -27.48 -14.99 16.78
CA GLY A 622 -26.02 -14.98 16.88
C GLY A 622 -25.51 -15.19 18.30
N TYR A 623 -26.05 -14.46 19.28
CA TYR A 623 -25.71 -14.67 20.69
C TYR A 623 -26.06 -16.10 21.15
N ALA A 624 -27.23 -16.61 20.76
CA ALA A 624 -27.62 -17.99 21.07
C ALA A 624 -26.65 -19.02 20.45
N ALA A 625 -26.29 -18.83 19.18
CA ALA A 625 -25.34 -19.69 18.49
C ALA A 625 -23.95 -19.67 19.13
N ALA A 626 -23.43 -18.50 19.49
CA ALA A 626 -22.14 -18.36 20.17
C ALA A 626 -22.15 -19.04 21.55
N LYS A 627 -23.21 -18.85 22.34
CA LYS A 627 -23.37 -19.52 23.64
C LYS A 627 -23.41 -21.03 23.49
N ASN A 628 -24.23 -21.55 22.59
CA ASN A 628 -24.37 -23.00 22.38
C ASN A 628 -23.04 -23.60 21.91
N LEU A 629 -22.35 -22.98 20.95
CA LEU A 629 -21.03 -23.44 20.50
C LEU A 629 -20.02 -23.45 21.66
N CYS A 630 -20.07 -22.44 22.54
CA CYS A 630 -19.20 -22.38 23.71
C CYS A 630 -19.53 -23.45 24.76
N LEU A 631 -20.81 -23.72 24.99
CA LEU A 631 -21.28 -24.76 25.91
C LEU A 631 -20.90 -26.15 25.39
N ASP A 632 -21.15 -26.44 24.11
CA ASP A 632 -20.77 -27.71 23.47
C ASP A 632 -19.25 -27.96 23.56
N ALA A 633 -18.44 -26.90 23.47
CA ALA A 633 -16.99 -26.98 23.63
C ALA A 633 -16.57 -27.19 25.10
N LEU A 634 -17.24 -26.54 26.04
CA LEU A 634 -17.02 -26.73 27.48
C LEU A 634 -17.44 -28.13 27.95
N ASP A 635 -18.44 -28.75 27.33
CA ASP A 635 -18.81 -30.15 27.62
C ASP A 635 -17.65 -31.12 27.34
N GLN A 636 -16.77 -30.78 26.39
CA GLN A 636 -15.59 -31.57 26.04
C GLN A 636 -14.31 -31.10 26.75
N HIS A 637 -14.23 -29.79 27.02
CA HIS A 637 -13.09 -29.13 27.66
C HIS A 637 -13.55 -28.34 28.91
N PRO A 638 -14.05 -29.01 29.96
CA PRO A 638 -14.71 -28.35 31.10
C PRO A 638 -13.78 -27.46 31.92
N ASP A 639 -12.47 -27.75 31.89
CA ASP A 639 -11.46 -27.02 32.65
C ASP A 639 -10.76 -25.92 31.84
N ASP A 640 -11.20 -25.65 30.60
CA ASP A 640 -10.63 -24.60 29.77
C ASP A 640 -11.12 -23.22 30.22
N TRP A 641 -10.21 -22.45 30.82
CA TRP A 641 -10.51 -21.12 31.34
C TRP A 641 -10.86 -20.14 30.21
N ALA A 642 -10.26 -20.27 29.03
CA ALA A 642 -10.48 -19.33 27.94
C ALA A 642 -11.90 -19.46 27.35
N LEU A 643 -12.41 -20.69 27.25
CA LEU A 643 -13.81 -20.96 26.92
C LEU A 643 -14.78 -20.40 27.98
N LYS A 644 -14.50 -20.61 29.27
CA LYS A 644 -15.31 -20.01 30.37
C LYS A 644 -15.34 -18.49 30.29
N LEU A 645 -14.19 -17.87 29.97
CA LEU A 645 -14.04 -16.42 29.80
C LEU A 645 -14.94 -15.92 28.66
N GLN A 646 -14.94 -16.61 27.51
CA GLN A 646 -15.79 -16.24 26.39
C GLN A 646 -17.27 -16.41 26.75
N LEU A 647 -17.66 -17.48 27.44
CA LEU A 647 -19.05 -17.68 27.87
C LEU A 647 -19.55 -16.52 28.75
N ALA A 648 -18.78 -16.16 29.79
CA ALA A 648 -19.10 -15.04 30.66
C ALA A 648 -19.21 -13.72 29.89
N SER A 649 -18.26 -13.48 28.98
CA SER A 649 -18.24 -12.28 28.14
C SER A 649 -19.43 -12.21 27.18
N ILE A 650 -19.85 -13.35 26.60
CA ILE A 650 -21.01 -13.43 25.71
C ILE A 650 -22.31 -13.13 26.48
N LYS A 651 -22.47 -13.69 27.69
CA LYS A 651 -23.64 -13.39 28.56
C LYS A 651 -23.71 -11.90 28.89
N TYR A 652 -22.58 -11.29 29.23
CA TYR A 652 -22.49 -9.86 29.53
C TYR A 652 -22.91 -9.01 28.33
N GLU A 653 -22.33 -9.27 27.15
CA GLU A 653 -22.62 -8.49 25.93
C GLU A 653 -24.06 -8.65 25.45
N GLU A 654 -24.63 -9.84 25.56
CA GLU A 654 -26.05 -10.05 25.24
C GLU A 654 -26.95 -9.21 26.16
N SER A 655 -26.61 -9.12 27.46
CA SER A 655 -27.33 -8.29 28.43
C SER A 655 -27.22 -6.79 28.10
N ASN A 656 -26.01 -6.31 27.75
CA ASN A 656 -25.80 -4.94 27.26
C ASN A 656 -26.64 -4.64 26.01
N TYR A 657 -26.68 -5.58 25.06
CA TYR A 657 -27.47 -5.41 23.83
C TYR A 657 -28.97 -5.34 24.14
N LYS A 658 -29.50 -6.22 25.02
CA LYS A 658 -30.92 -6.21 25.44
C LYS A 658 -31.30 -4.89 26.12
N ALA A 659 -30.48 -4.42 27.07
CA ALA A 659 -30.72 -3.17 27.78
C ALA A 659 -30.64 -1.93 26.86
N GLY A 660 -29.83 -1.99 25.80
CA GLY A 660 -29.77 -0.94 24.78
C GLY A 660 -31.01 -0.85 23.88
N LEU A 661 -31.85 -1.89 23.82
CA LEU A 661 -33.08 -1.91 23.01
C LEU A 661 -34.31 -1.42 23.78
N ALA A 662 -34.46 -1.85 25.03
CA ALA A 662 -35.59 -1.52 25.89
C ALA A 662 -35.23 -1.76 27.36
N SER A 663 -36.12 -1.32 28.27
CA SER A 663 -35.98 -1.62 29.70
C SER A 663 -35.79 -3.13 29.93
N HIS A 664 -34.72 -3.50 30.62
CA HIS A 664 -34.33 -4.88 30.91
C HIS A 664 -34.05 -5.03 32.41
N PRO A 665 -35.04 -5.41 33.23
CA PRO A 665 -34.90 -5.47 34.69
C PRO A 665 -33.79 -6.39 35.20
N GLU A 666 -33.50 -7.47 34.47
CA GLU A 666 -32.46 -8.46 34.82
C GLU A 666 -31.04 -8.01 34.44
N HIS A 667 -30.89 -6.82 33.83
CA HIS A 667 -29.62 -6.35 33.29
C HIS A 667 -28.51 -6.32 34.36
N SER A 668 -28.77 -5.64 35.49
CA SER A 668 -27.80 -5.49 36.58
C SER A 668 -27.43 -6.82 37.21
N THR A 669 -28.41 -7.71 37.43
CA THR A 669 -28.18 -9.05 37.98
C THR A 669 -27.34 -9.91 37.04
N THR A 670 -27.66 -9.91 35.74
CA THR A 670 -26.91 -10.68 34.73
C THR A 670 -25.46 -10.20 34.62
N LYS A 671 -25.23 -8.89 34.70
CA LYS A 671 -23.88 -8.30 34.71
C LYS A 671 -23.09 -8.71 35.96
N GLY A 672 -23.72 -8.67 37.13
CA GLY A 672 -23.10 -9.14 38.37
C GLY A 672 -22.63 -10.58 38.28
N LEU A 673 -23.51 -11.49 37.84
CA LEU A 673 -23.18 -12.91 37.65
C LEU A 673 -22.07 -13.12 36.60
N ALA A 674 -22.09 -12.36 35.50
CA ALA A 674 -21.03 -12.45 34.50
C ALA A 674 -19.67 -11.96 35.02
N LEU A 675 -19.63 -10.96 35.91
CA LEU A 675 -18.40 -10.51 36.56
C LEU A 675 -17.88 -11.55 37.57
N GLU A 676 -18.78 -12.20 38.30
CA GLU A 676 -18.43 -13.34 39.16
C GLU A 676 -17.85 -14.50 38.35
N ASP A 677 -18.46 -14.84 37.21
CA ASP A 677 -17.96 -15.85 36.27
C ASP A 677 -16.55 -15.48 35.74
N LEU A 678 -16.31 -14.20 35.41
CA LEU A 678 -15.00 -13.70 34.95
C LEU A 678 -13.93 -13.78 36.06
N ALA A 679 -14.31 -13.43 37.30
CA ALA A 679 -13.43 -13.53 38.46
C ALA A 679 -13.04 -14.99 38.72
N SER A 680 -14.03 -15.90 38.74
CA SER A 680 -13.81 -17.34 38.90
C SER A 680 -12.94 -17.91 37.79
N THR A 681 -13.18 -17.52 36.55
CA THR A 681 -12.36 -17.94 35.40
C THR A 681 -10.91 -17.45 35.51
N THR A 682 -10.71 -16.24 36.03
CA THR A 682 -9.37 -15.71 36.29
C THR A 682 -8.65 -16.53 37.36
N SER A 683 -9.36 -16.96 38.40
CA SER A 683 -8.83 -17.90 39.40
C SER A 683 -8.47 -19.26 38.80
N ASP A 684 -9.29 -19.80 37.89
CA ASP A 684 -8.99 -21.04 37.16
C ASP A 684 -7.69 -20.91 36.36
N TYR A 685 -7.48 -19.78 35.66
CA TYR A 685 -6.23 -19.48 34.97
C TYR A 685 -5.04 -19.45 35.93
N ILE A 686 -5.14 -18.70 37.03
CA ILE A 686 -4.08 -18.58 38.04
C ILE A 686 -3.69 -19.95 38.62
N SER A 687 -4.67 -20.85 38.81
CA SER A 687 -4.43 -22.19 39.34
C SER A 687 -3.55 -23.08 38.45
N LYS A 688 -3.44 -22.74 37.15
CA LYS A 688 -2.58 -23.43 36.18
C LYS A 688 -1.17 -22.85 36.10
N LEU A 689 -0.90 -21.73 36.77
CA LEU A 689 0.42 -21.09 36.75
C LEU A 689 1.38 -21.75 37.76
N PRO A 690 2.70 -21.77 37.46
CA PRO A 690 3.33 -21.34 36.20
C PRO A 690 3.14 -22.35 35.06
N LEU A 691 3.07 -21.87 33.82
CA LEU A 691 3.03 -22.73 32.64
C LEU A 691 4.44 -23.27 32.31
N GLU A 692 4.51 -24.37 31.56
CA GLU A 692 5.78 -24.94 31.07
C GLU A 692 6.45 -24.03 30.02
N ASP A 693 5.63 -23.43 29.15
CA ASP A 693 6.06 -22.45 28.15
C ASP A 693 5.63 -21.04 28.60
N GLU A 694 6.61 -20.15 28.78
CA GLU A 694 6.36 -18.76 29.16
C GLU A 694 5.63 -18.00 28.04
N ASP A 695 5.78 -18.41 26.77
CA ASP A 695 5.11 -17.77 25.63
C ASP A 695 3.59 -18.05 25.59
N GLU A 696 3.11 -19.04 26.36
CA GLU A 696 1.68 -19.33 26.54
C GLU A 696 1.02 -18.53 27.68
N GLU A 697 1.81 -17.81 28.51
CA GLU A 697 1.28 -16.94 29.56
C GLU A 697 0.44 -15.80 28.94
N SER A 698 -0.72 -15.50 29.54
CA SER A 698 -1.66 -14.52 29.01
C SER A 698 -2.23 -13.60 30.10
N THR A 699 -2.44 -12.33 29.74
CA THR A 699 -3.14 -11.34 30.57
C THR A 699 -4.61 -11.13 30.14
N GLU A 700 -5.12 -11.95 29.22
CA GLU A 700 -6.47 -11.79 28.66
C GLU A 700 -7.58 -11.89 29.73
N ALA A 701 -7.45 -12.80 30.70
CA ALA A 701 -8.43 -12.96 31.77
C ALA A 701 -8.58 -11.67 32.58
N PHE A 702 -7.45 -11.06 32.99
CA PHE A 702 -7.42 -9.81 33.74
C PHE A 702 -7.90 -8.61 32.92
N THR A 703 -7.43 -8.48 31.68
CA THR A 703 -7.80 -7.35 30.81
C THR A 703 -9.27 -7.39 30.40
N THR A 704 -9.81 -8.57 30.11
CA THR A 704 -11.24 -8.76 29.80
C THR A 704 -12.12 -8.44 31.01
N TRP A 705 -11.73 -8.89 32.21
CA TRP A 705 -12.43 -8.54 33.45
C TRP A 705 -12.35 -7.04 33.75
N PHE A 706 -11.20 -6.40 33.54
CA PHE A 706 -11.04 -4.96 33.68
C PHE A 706 -11.97 -4.18 32.73
N TYR A 707 -12.06 -4.54 31.45
CA TYR A 707 -12.99 -3.90 30.53
C TYR A 707 -14.45 -4.15 30.93
N ALA A 708 -14.79 -5.37 31.35
CA ALA A 708 -16.13 -5.69 31.84
C ALA A 708 -16.49 -4.87 33.08
N ALA A 709 -15.55 -4.61 34.00
CA ALA A 709 -15.73 -3.74 35.14
C ALA A 709 -15.97 -2.28 34.74
N LEU A 710 -15.38 -1.82 33.63
CA LEU A 710 -15.68 -0.50 33.04
C LEU A 710 -17.06 -0.46 32.35
N GLY A 711 -17.61 -1.62 31.95
CA GLY A 711 -18.96 -1.72 31.42
C GLY A 711 -19.16 -2.60 30.19
N SER A 712 -18.09 -3.17 29.62
CA SER A 712 -18.17 -4.13 28.51
C SER A 712 -16.88 -4.96 28.43
N PRO A 713 -16.95 -6.30 28.32
CA PRO A 713 -15.76 -7.15 28.16
C PRO A 713 -14.98 -6.94 26.84
N ASP A 714 -15.35 -5.97 26.00
CA ASP A 714 -14.58 -5.52 24.85
C ASP A 714 -14.40 -4.00 24.91
N LEU A 715 -13.14 -3.56 24.97
CA LEU A 715 -12.78 -2.14 25.05
C LEU A 715 -13.43 -1.31 23.93
N ALA A 716 -13.53 -1.85 22.71
CA ALA A 716 -14.12 -1.12 21.58
C ALA A 716 -15.65 -0.97 21.72
N ALA A 717 -16.31 -1.88 22.44
CA ALA A 717 -17.74 -1.88 22.69
C ALA A 717 -18.14 -1.03 23.90
N LEU A 718 -17.17 -0.49 24.64
CA LEU A 718 -17.40 0.46 25.73
C LEU A 718 -18.07 1.75 25.21
N LYS A 719 -19.06 2.22 25.98
CA LYS A 719 -19.85 3.43 25.69
C LYS A 719 -19.88 4.37 26.90
N THR A 720 -20.24 5.63 26.64
CA THR A 720 -20.30 6.70 27.64
C THR A 720 -21.32 6.39 28.73
N GLU A 721 -22.49 5.85 28.36
CA GLU A 721 -23.58 5.51 29.30
C GLU A 721 -23.27 4.33 30.23
N HIS A 722 -22.26 3.51 29.92
CA HIS A 722 -21.88 2.41 30.79
C HIS A 722 -21.26 2.95 32.09
N GLN A 723 -21.65 2.38 33.23
CA GLN A 723 -21.13 2.78 34.53
C GLN A 723 -20.07 1.79 35.04
N PRO A 724 -18.91 2.28 35.54
CA PRO A 724 -17.88 1.42 36.09
C PRO A 724 -18.30 0.84 37.44
N ILE A 725 -17.89 -0.40 37.73
CA ILE A 725 -18.16 -1.08 39.00
C ILE A 725 -16.87 -1.07 39.81
N GLN A 726 -16.72 -0.03 40.63
CA GLN A 726 -15.47 0.26 41.38
C GLN A 726 -14.99 -0.92 42.24
N ALA A 727 -15.91 -1.71 42.81
CA ALA A 727 -15.58 -2.85 43.66
C ALA A 727 -14.78 -3.94 42.92
N GLU A 728 -14.88 -4.04 41.59
CA GLU A 728 -14.18 -5.06 40.80
C GLU A 728 -12.69 -4.75 40.62
N PHE A 729 -12.29 -3.47 40.60
CA PHE A 729 -10.87 -3.09 40.42
C PHE A 729 -10.00 -3.60 41.57
N ALA A 730 -10.51 -3.52 42.81
CA ALA A 730 -9.84 -4.09 43.96
C ALA A 730 -9.69 -5.62 43.88
N LYS A 731 -10.72 -6.32 43.34
CA LYS A 731 -10.67 -7.78 43.14
C LYS A 731 -9.66 -8.17 42.06
N ILE A 732 -9.59 -7.44 40.95
CA ILE A 732 -8.61 -7.67 39.87
C ILE A 732 -7.19 -7.49 40.42
N LYS A 733 -6.95 -6.41 41.19
CA LYS A 733 -5.67 -6.17 41.83
C LYS A 733 -5.27 -7.32 42.75
N ALA A 734 -6.17 -7.77 43.62
CA ALA A 734 -5.92 -8.91 44.50
C ALA A 734 -5.64 -10.20 43.72
N ALA A 735 -6.32 -10.43 42.58
CA ALA A 735 -6.07 -11.58 41.72
C ALA A 735 -4.67 -11.53 41.10
N LEU A 736 -4.22 -10.38 40.59
CA LEU A 736 -2.85 -10.20 40.08
C LEU A 736 -1.80 -10.44 41.17
N GLU A 737 -2.05 -9.98 42.39
CA GLU A 737 -1.18 -10.20 43.54
C GLU A 737 -1.10 -11.68 43.98
N SER A 738 -2.15 -12.46 43.70
CA SER A 738 -2.22 -13.90 44.02
C SER A 738 -1.47 -14.82 43.05
N ILE A 739 -0.98 -14.30 41.92
CA ILE A 739 -0.19 -15.07 40.94
C ILE A 739 1.08 -15.64 41.61
N PRO A 740 1.51 -16.88 41.29
CA PRO A 740 2.78 -17.43 41.77
C PRO A 740 3.97 -16.50 41.54
N GLU A 741 4.87 -16.40 42.52
CA GLU A 741 5.98 -15.43 42.53
C GLU A 741 6.89 -15.53 41.30
N SER A 742 7.07 -16.74 40.76
CA SER A 742 7.91 -17.01 39.58
C SER A 742 7.46 -16.29 38.31
N CYS A 743 6.17 -16.00 38.15
CA CYS A 743 5.60 -15.40 36.94
C CYS A 743 4.82 -14.10 37.21
N ARG A 744 4.60 -13.73 38.48
CA ARG A 744 3.81 -12.56 38.89
C ARG A 744 4.27 -11.26 38.25
N GLN A 745 5.58 -10.98 38.28
CA GLN A 745 6.11 -9.73 37.74
C GLN A 745 5.90 -9.64 36.22
N ARG A 746 6.13 -10.73 35.48
CA ARG A 746 5.89 -10.77 34.02
C ARG A 746 4.42 -10.47 33.68
N HIS A 747 3.49 -11.10 34.40
CA HIS A 747 2.06 -10.86 34.20
C HIS A 747 1.66 -9.43 34.53
N PHE A 748 2.18 -8.86 35.62
CA PHE A 748 1.89 -7.49 36.02
C PHE A 748 2.47 -6.47 35.02
N ASP A 749 3.71 -6.68 34.57
CA ASP A 749 4.38 -5.89 33.55
C ASP A 749 3.59 -5.90 32.23
N GLU A 750 3.18 -7.08 31.77
CA GLU A 750 2.44 -7.23 30.51
C GLU A 750 1.01 -6.70 30.62
N PHE A 751 0.36 -6.83 31.78
CA PHE A 751 -0.95 -6.21 32.02
C PHE A 751 -0.84 -4.68 31.95
N ALA A 752 0.13 -4.08 32.64
CA ALA A 752 0.36 -2.64 32.62
C ALA A 752 0.73 -2.13 31.22
N ASN A 753 1.61 -2.84 30.51
CA ASN A 753 2.00 -2.55 29.12
C ASN A 753 0.80 -2.64 28.16
N THR A 754 -0.05 -3.65 28.33
CA THR A 754 -1.28 -3.80 27.55
C THR A 754 -2.21 -2.62 27.77
N LEU A 755 -2.47 -2.19 29.02
CA LEU A 755 -3.32 -1.03 29.29
C LEU A 755 -2.73 0.26 28.68
N ASN A 756 -1.42 0.48 28.81
CA ASN A 756 -0.73 1.64 28.25
C ASN A 756 -0.85 1.68 26.71
N SER A 757 -0.52 0.58 26.03
CA SER A 757 -0.59 0.49 24.57
C SER A 757 -2.01 0.62 24.02
N ARG A 758 -3.03 0.21 24.79
CA ARG A 758 -4.44 0.30 24.40
C ARG A 758 -5.02 1.70 24.56
N LEU A 759 -4.38 2.61 25.31
CA LEU A 759 -4.84 3.99 25.51
C LEU A 759 -5.16 4.71 24.20
N ALA A 760 -4.34 4.50 23.15
CA ALA A 760 -4.55 5.09 21.83
C ALA A 760 -5.86 4.65 21.14
N ASN A 761 -6.41 3.50 21.54
CA ASN A 761 -7.66 2.95 21.00
C ASN A 761 -8.88 3.27 21.88
N VAL A 762 -8.68 3.88 23.05
CA VAL A 762 -9.78 4.29 23.94
C VAL A 762 -10.46 5.53 23.33
N LYS A 763 -11.80 5.51 23.25
CA LYS A 763 -12.56 6.67 22.78
C LYS A 763 -12.31 7.86 23.70
N ALA A 764 -12.30 9.06 23.13
CA ALA A 764 -11.94 10.30 23.84
C ALA A 764 -12.75 10.54 25.12
N ASP A 765 -14.03 10.16 25.11
CA ASP A 765 -14.99 10.24 26.21
C ASP A 765 -14.78 9.20 27.32
N LEU A 766 -13.91 8.22 27.09
CA LEU A 766 -13.66 7.12 28.00
C LEU A 766 -12.25 7.14 28.56
N LYS A 767 -11.35 7.99 28.03
CA LYS A 767 -9.93 8.05 28.39
C LYS A 767 -9.72 8.33 29.88
N TYR A 768 -10.37 9.37 30.42
CA TYR A 768 -10.22 9.73 31.83
C TYR A 768 -10.59 8.56 32.75
N ARG A 769 -11.80 8.03 32.58
CA ARG A 769 -12.32 6.90 33.36
C ARG A 769 -11.47 5.64 33.23
N PHE A 770 -10.98 5.35 32.02
CA PHE A 770 -10.10 4.21 31.76
C PHE A 770 -8.79 4.35 32.55
N LEU A 771 -8.16 5.53 32.51
CA LEU A 771 -6.90 5.81 33.21
C LEU A 771 -7.08 5.77 34.72
N GLU A 772 -8.14 6.40 35.24
CA GLU A 772 -8.49 6.36 36.66
C GLU A 772 -8.57 4.91 37.16
N ALA A 773 -9.36 4.08 36.48
CA ALA A 773 -9.52 2.68 36.84
C ALA A 773 -8.21 1.87 36.69
N ALA A 774 -7.44 2.10 35.63
CA ALA A 774 -6.17 1.41 35.40
C ALA A 774 -5.17 1.70 36.53
N LEU A 775 -5.04 2.97 36.92
CA LEU A 775 -4.09 3.41 37.94
C LEU A 775 -4.49 2.98 39.36
N GLN A 776 -5.78 2.76 39.64
CA GLN A 776 -6.21 2.11 40.88
C GLN A 776 -5.63 0.69 41.04
N ILE A 777 -5.45 -0.03 39.93
CA ILE A 777 -4.92 -1.40 39.91
C ILE A 777 -3.39 -1.38 39.86
N THR A 778 -2.82 -0.73 38.84
CA THR A 778 -1.37 -0.78 38.57
C THR A 778 -0.55 0.06 39.54
N GLY A 779 -1.15 1.10 40.13
CA GLY A 779 -0.43 2.12 40.87
C GLY A 779 0.68 2.75 40.01
N LYS A 780 1.77 3.15 40.67
CA LYS A 780 2.98 3.66 40.00
C LYS A 780 3.79 2.48 39.46
N HIS A 781 3.85 2.35 38.14
CA HIS A 781 4.57 1.27 37.46
C HIS A 781 5.29 1.78 36.20
N GLU A 782 6.50 1.29 35.93
CA GLU A 782 7.32 1.75 34.79
C GLU A 782 6.60 1.56 33.45
N ARG A 783 5.92 0.42 33.27
CA ARG A 783 5.22 0.08 32.02
C ARG A 783 3.95 0.90 31.72
N ILE A 784 3.48 1.73 32.66
CA ILE A 784 2.29 2.59 32.49
C ILE A 784 2.59 4.07 32.74
N GLU A 785 3.87 4.46 32.79
CA GLU A 785 4.28 5.82 33.15
C GLU A 785 3.71 6.89 32.21
N GLU A 786 3.64 6.63 30.90
CA GLU A 786 3.07 7.58 29.93
C GLU A 786 1.58 7.83 30.21
N ALA A 787 0.80 6.76 30.39
CA ALA A 787 -0.60 6.84 30.78
C ALA A 787 -0.80 7.53 32.14
N ALA A 788 0.09 7.30 33.11
CA ALA A 788 0.06 8.00 34.40
C ALA A 788 0.26 9.51 34.24
N ARG A 789 1.23 9.95 33.43
CA ARG A 789 1.45 11.38 33.12
C ARG A 789 0.27 12.02 32.40
N VAL A 790 -0.38 11.28 31.49
CA VAL A 790 -1.60 11.75 30.82
C VAL A 790 -2.72 11.93 31.84
N PHE A 791 -2.87 11.01 32.79
CA PHE A 791 -3.86 11.14 33.85
C PHE A 791 -3.55 12.30 34.81
N GLU A 792 -2.29 12.49 35.21
CA GLU A 792 -1.84 13.64 36.01
C GLU A 792 -2.20 14.95 35.30
N TYR A 793 -1.93 15.05 33.99
CA TYR A 793 -2.33 16.20 33.19
C TYR A 793 -3.85 16.42 33.17
N TYR A 794 -4.65 15.35 33.09
CA TYR A 794 -6.10 15.48 33.19
C TYR A 794 -6.55 15.92 34.58
N GLN A 795 -5.90 15.44 35.65
CA GLN A 795 -6.19 15.88 37.01
C GLN A 795 -5.86 17.36 37.20
N ASP A 796 -4.72 17.82 36.69
CA ASP A 796 -4.36 19.25 36.70
C ASP A 796 -5.43 20.07 35.98
N LEU A 797 -5.90 19.63 34.80
CA LEU A 797 -6.90 20.37 34.01
C LEU A 797 -8.27 20.44 34.71
N VAL A 798 -8.68 19.38 35.42
CA VAL A 798 -9.92 19.38 36.21
C VAL A 798 -9.81 20.32 37.42
N THR A 799 -8.61 20.63 37.94
CA THR A 799 -8.48 21.64 39.02
C THR A 799 -8.70 23.07 38.55
N GLU A 800 -8.71 23.32 37.24
CA GLU A 800 -8.92 24.66 36.66
C GLU A 800 -10.37 24.94 36.24
N ILE A 801 -11.28 23.97 36.44
CA ILE A 801 -12.66 24.03 35.93
C ILE A 801 -13.62 23.36 36.92
N GLU A 802 -14.72 24.04 37.24
CA GLU A 802 -15.76 23.58 38.15
C GLU A 802 -17.15 23.86 37.54
N LEU A 803 -18.08 22.92 37.71
CA LEU A 803 -19.50 23.17 37.50
C LEU A 803 -20.08 23.83 38.75
N ASP A 804 -20.21 25.15 38.72
CA ASP A 804 -20.71 25.95 39.83
C ASP A 804 -22.24 25.99 39.80
N VAL A 805 -22.86 25.46 40.87
CA VAL A 805 -24.31 25.36 40.99
C VAL A 805 -24.75 25.92 42.33
N TYR A 806 -25.64 26.91 42.32
CA TYR A 806 -26.14 27.55 43.53
C TYR A 806 -27.59 28.00 43.41
N LEU A 807 -28.27 28.14 44.56
CA LEU A 807 -29.67 28.52 44.65
C LEU A 807 -29.87 30.00 44.32
N ASP A 808 -30.94 30.31 43.58
CA ASP A 808 -31.40 31.68 43.37
C ASP A 808 -32.22 32.15 44.57
N GLY A 809 -31.52 32.56 45.64
CA GLY A 809 -32.13 33.04 46.88
C GLY A 809 -31.69 32.27 48.13
N PRO A 810 -32.48 32.33 49.22
CA PRO A 810 -32.15 31.63 50.47
C PRO A 810 -32.27 30.11 50.33
N ASP A 811 -31.55 29.39 51.19
CA ASP A 811 -31.57 27.92 51.30
C ASP A 811 -32.84 27.37 51.99
N GLN A 812 -33.72 28.25 52.49
CA GLN A 812 -35.04 27.90 53.00
C GLN A 812 -36.09 27.92 51.88
N ILE A 813 -36.47 26.73 51.41
CA ILE A 813 -37.39 26.53 50.27
C ILE A 813 -38.72 25.94 50.76
N ASP A 814 -39.84 26.51 50.32
CA ASP A 814 -41.18 25.94 50.56
C ASP A 814 -41.44 24.78 49.59
N ALA A 815 -41.78 23.59 50.10
CA ALA A 815 -42.03 22.40 49.27
C ALA A 815 -43.14 22.60 48.20
N ASP A 816 -44.09 23.51 48.45
CA ASP A 816 -45.19 23.81 47.54
C ASP A 816 -44.87 24.89 46.48
N LYS A 817 -43.73 25.58 46.60
CA LYS A 817 -43.35 26.67 45.70
C LYS A 817 -42.11 26.31 44.88
N PRO A 818 -42.01 26.81 43.64
CA PRO A 818 -40.81 26.63 42.85
C PRO A 818 -39.67 27.55 43.33
N PHE A 819 -38.44 27.11 43.12
CA PHE A 819 -37.21 27.85 43.37
C PHE A 819 -36.27 27.79 42.17
N GLY A 820 -35.38 28.77 42.06
CA GLY A 820 -34.41 28.86 40.98
C GLY A 820 -33.06 28.24 41.32
N LEU A 821 -32.38 27.71 40.31
CA LEU A 821 -31.03 27.15 40.43
C LEU A 821 -30.16 27.68 39.29
N PHE A 822 -29.09 28.39 39.63
CA PHE A 822 -28.08 28.81 38.68
C PHE A 822 -27.09 27.68 38.41
N VAL A 823 -26.74 27.51 37.14
CA VAL A 823 -25.67 26.61 36.70
C VAL A 823 -24.69 27.43 35.87
N ASN A 824 -23.43 27.47 36.30
CA ASN A 824 -22.35 28.18 35.65
C ASN A 824 -21.14 27.28 35.43
N LEU A 825 -20.30 27.64 34.46
CA LEU A 825 -18.98 27.06 34.27
C LEU A 825 -17.97 28.00 34.90
N ARG A 826 -17.41 27.63 36.06
CA ARG A 826 -16.37 28.37 36.78
C ARG A 826 -15.01 27.84 36.34
N HIS A 827 -14.11 28.70 35.88
CA HIS A 827 -12.83 28.28 35.30
C HIS A 827 -11.76 29.38 35.40
N THR A 828 -10.49 29.02 35.26
CA THR A 828 -9.38 30.00 35.17
C THR A 828 -9.47 30.85 33.88
N LYS A 829 -8.85 32.04 33.89
CA LYS A 829 -8.78 32.90 32.69
C LYS A 829 -7.89 32.28 31.61
N GLU A 830 -6.85 31.59 32.03
CA GLU A 830 -5.86 30.92 31.20
C GLU A 830 -6.51 29.80 30.39
N ILE A 831 -7.26 28.91 31.06
CA ILE A 831 -7.92 27.77 30.40
C ILE A 831 -9.05 28.23 29.47
N GLU A 832 -9.76 29.32 29.78
CA GLU A 832 -10.73 29.92 28.85
C GLU A 832 -10.06 30.34 27.53
N ARG A 833 -8.93 31.03 27.62
CA ARG A 833 -8.18 31.52 26.46
C ARG A 833 -7.64 30.36 25.62
N GLU A 834 -7.10 29.33 26.27
CA GLU A 834 -6.43 28.21 25.60
C GLU A 834 -7.42 27.17 25.04
N SER A 835 -8.56 26.99 25.70
CA SER A 835 -9.63 26.13 25.20
C SER A 835 -10.48 26.77 24.10
N GLY A 836 -10.38 28.09 23.88
CA GLY A 836 -11.15 28.81 22.86
C GLY A 836 -12.53 29.26 23.32
N GLY A 837 -12.72 29.44 24.64
CA GLY A 837 -13.94 29.94 25.28
C GLY A 837 -14.95 28.86 25.65
N PHE A 838 -15.59 29.01 26.81
CA PHE A 838 -16.62 28.07 27.30
C PHE A 838 -18.03 28.34 26.74
N GLN A 839 -18.24 29.47 26.06
CA GLN A 839 -19.53 29.79 25.42
C GLN A 839 -19.87 28.81 24.29
N ARG A 840 -18.88 28.07 23.77
CA ARG A 840 -19.09 27.01 22.77
C ARG A 840 -19.98 25.86 23.25
N TYR A 841 -20.00 25.59 24.56
CA TYR A 841 -20.85 24.55 25.16
C TYR A 841 -22.32 24.99 25.24
N LEU A 842 -22.60 26.27 24.96
CA LEU A 842 -23.94 26.78 24.72
C LEU A 842 -24.35 26.66 23.25
N ILE A 843 -23.80 25.73 22.45
CA ILE A 843 -24.19 25.57 21.05
C ILE A 843 -24.43 24.08 20.75
N ASN A 844 -25.56 23.76 20.13
CA ASN A 844 -25.78 22.43 19.55
C ASN A 844 -25.22 22.42 18.13
N GLN A 845 -24.09 21.75 17.95
CA GLN A 845 -23.31 21.86 16.72
C GLN A 845 -23.99 21.18 15.53
N ASN A 846 -24.77 20.10 15.75
CA ASN A 846 -25.42 19.38 14.66
C ASN A 846 -26.51 20.20 13.96
N ASN A 847 -27.03 21.23 14.63
CA ASN A 847 -28.03 22.14 14.09
C ASN A 847 -27.42 23.33 13.32
N SER A 848 -26.09 23.41 13.20
CA SER A 848 -25.39 24.49 12.50
C SER A 848 -24.78 24.00 11.17
N PRO A 849 -25.23 24.51 10.00
CA PRO A 849 -24.75 24.03 8.69
C PRO A 849 -23.27 24.31 8.40
N TYR A 850 -22.57 25.08 9.23
CA TYR A 850 -21.16 25.47 9.06
C TYR A 850 -20.29 25.23 10.30
N SER A 851 -20.69 24.35 11.22
CA SER A 851 -19.86 23.99 12.37
C SER A 851 -18.61 23.22 11.91
N TYR A 852 -17.47 23.92 11.80
CA TYR A 852 -16.18 23.31 11.51
C TYR A 852 -15.48 22.95 12.83
N ASN A 853 -15.44 21.66 13.18
CA ASN A 853 -14.94 21.21 14.49
C ASN A 853 -13.49 20.66 14.47
N TYR A 854 -12.65 21.11 13.54
CA TYR A 854 -11.21 20.80 13.48
C TYR A 854 -10.83 19.30 13.68
N GLY A 855 -11.66 18.38 13.16
CA GLY A 855 -11.46 16.94 13.28
C GLY A 855 -12.11 16.26 14.49
N ARG A 856 -12.78 17.02 15.37
CA ARG A 856 -13.59 16.51 16.49
C ARG A 856 -15.02 16.16 16.02
N PRO A 857 -15.70 15.16 16.62
CA PRO A 857 -17.11 14.89 16.35
C PRO A 857 -17.97 16.12 16.67
N THR A 858 -19.00 16.38 15.87
CA THR A 858 -19.98 17.43 16.21
C THR A 858 -20.88 16.97 17.34
N GLU A 859 -21.14 17.86 18.30
CA GLU A 859 -21.88 17.52 19.51
C GLU A 859 -22.99 18.51 19.86
N ASP A 860 -24.08 17.99 20.42
CA ASP A 860 -25.22 18.76 20.89
C ASP A 860 -25.12 18.96 22.41
N TYR A 861 -24.21 19.85 22.82
CA TYR A 861 -23.83 20.01 24.23
C TYR A 861 -25.01 20.37 25.14
N ARG A 862 -25.94 21.22 24.70
CA ARG A 862 -27.12 21.60 25.51
C ARG A 862 -28.04 20.40 25.73
N ASP A 863 -28.29 19.64 24.66
CA ASP A 863 -29.21 18.50 24.71
C ASP A 863 -28.63 17.38 25.57
N LYS A 864 -27.30 17.16 25.50
CA LYS A 864 -26.59 16.22 26.38
C LYS A 864 -26.68 16.62 27.85
N PHE A 865 -26.37 17.87 28.19
CA PHE A 865 -26.48 18.36 29.56
C PHE A 865 -27.92 18.30 30.08
N GLU A 866 -28.89 18.77 29.28
CA GLU A 866 -30.32 18.73 29.65
C GLU A 866 -30.76 17.30 29.94
N LYS A 867 -30.45 16.35 29.06
CA LYS A 867 -30.83 14.94 29.25
C LYS A 867 -30.20 14.36 30.53
N GLY A 868 -28.92 14.64 30.79
CA GLY A 868 -28.23 14.20 32.00
C GLY A 868 -28.82 14.80 33.26
N ALA A 869 -28.98 16.12 33.30
CA ALA A 869 -29.54 16.84 34.44
C ALA A 869 -31.00 16.40 34.73
N ARG A 870 -31.84 16.23 33.70
CA ARG A 870 -33.20 15.73 33.86
C ARG A 870 -33.23 14.33 34.46
N SER A 871 -32.40 13.41 33.96
CA SER A 871 -32.35 12.04 34.48
C SER A 871 -32.03 11.96 35.96
N VAL A 872 -31.26 12.92 36.50
CA VAL A 872 -30.86 12.96 37.92
C VAL A 872 -31.87 13.74 38.76
N LEU A 873 -32.38 14.85 38.24
CA LEU A 873 -33.29 15.73 38.99
C LEU A 873 -34.74 15.22 39.02
N GLU A 874 -35.21 14.51 38.00
CA GLU A 874 -36.61 14.06 37.89
C GLU A 874 -37.02 13.06 38.98
N GLU A 875 -36.09 12.42 39.67
CA GLU A 875 -36.42 11.55 40.82
C GLU A 875 -37.01 12.36 41.97
N HIS A 876 -36.40 13.51 42.29
CA HIS A 876 -36.71 14.32 43.47
C HIS A 876 -37.48 15.61 43.14
N PHE A 877 -37.32 16.17 41.94
CA PHE A 877 -37.87 17.47 41.58
C PHE A 877 -38.79 17.38 40.37
N GLU A 878 -39.83 18.23 40.35
CA GLU A 878 -40.55 18.60 39.14
C GLU A 878 -39.80 19.74 38.45
N ILE A 879 -39.32 19.51 37.23
CA ILE A 879 -38.56 20.49 36.44
C ILE A 879 -39.54 21.35 35.65
N LEU A 880 -39.86 22.54 36.18
CA LEU A 880 -40.83 23.44 35.55
C LEU A 880 -40.26 24.12 34.31
N SER A 881 -38.98 24.49 34.32
CA SER A 881 -38.29 25.01 33.14
C SER A 881 -36.77 24.85 33.23
N LEU A 882 -36.13 24.78 32.06
CA LEU A 882 -34.67 24.87 31.89
C LEU A 882 -34.41 25.91 30.80
N THR A 883 -33.64 26.94 31.11
CA THR A 883 -33.27 27.99 30.16
C THR A 883 -31.76 28.10 30.05
N PHE A 884 -31.22 27.94 28.84
CA PHE A 884 -29.79 28.14 28.56
C PHE A 884 -29.49 29.59 28.20
N HIS A 885 -28.31 30.07 28.60
CA HIS A 885 -27.79 31.37 28.14
C HIS A 885 -27.50 31.36 26.62
N ASN A 886 -27.41 32.56 26.02
CA ASN A 886 -26.98 32.73 24.63
C ASN A 886 -25.47 32.48 24.51
N SER A 887 -25.01 31.86 23.43
CA SER A 887 -23.58 31.65 23.14
C SER A 887 -22.76 32.95 22.98
N LYS A 888 -23.40 34.12 22.95
CA LYS A 888 -22.74 35.44 23.02
C LYS A 888 -22.54 35.98 24.44
N VAL A 889 -22.85 35.20 25.47
CA VAL A 889 -22.67 35.61 26.87
C VAL A 889 -21.19 35.85 27.16
N ALA A 890 -20.87 36.96 27.84
CA ALA A 890 -19.51 37.24 28.28
C ALA A 890 -19.24 36.60 29.66
N SER A 891 -18.07 36.01 29.80
CA SER A 891 -17.56 35.51 31.07
C SER A 891 -17.32 36.67 32.03
N ARG A 892 -17.57 36.45 33.32
CA ARG A 892 -17.45 37.45 34.38
C ARG A 892 -16.27 37.08 35.27
N THR A 893 -15.58 38.08 35.82
CA THR A 893 -14.51 37.81 36.80
C THR A 893 -15.11 37.24 38.08
N ASP A 894 -14.50 36.17 38.60
CA ASP A 894 -14.88 35.56 39.87
C ASP A 894 -14.33 36.36 41.05
N ALA A 895 -14.80 36.08 42.27
CA ALA A 895 -14.24 36.68 43.48
C ALA A 895 -12.79 36.21 43.75
N GLN A 896 -12.45 34.99 43.32
CA GLN A 896 -11.09 34.46 43.40
C GLN A 896 -10.23 35.02 42.26
N ASP A 897 -9.06 35.58 42.60
CA ASP A 897 -8.15 36.12 41.59
C ASP A 897 -7.70 35.04 40.60
N GLY A 898 -7.60 35.41 39.33
CA GLY A 898 -7.35 34.48 38.22
C GLY A 898 -8.56 33.66 37.72
N TRP A 899 -9.68 33.64 38.44
CA TRP A 899 -10.87 32.86 38.07
C TRP A 899 -11.95 33.70 37.38
N THR A 900 -12.78 33.02 36.60
CA THR A 900 -13.89 33.56 35.82
C THR A 900 -15.08 32.60 35.82
N VAL A 901 -16.26 33.14 35.57
CA VAL A 901 -17.51 32.40 35.53
C VAL A 901 -18.23 32.69 34.21
N THR A 902 -18.53 31.64 33.45
CA THR A 902 -19.39 31.69 32.27
C THR A 902 -20.80 31.22 32.63
N PRO A 903 -21.82 32.11 32.59
CA PRO A 903 -23.20 31.71 32.86
C PRO A 903 -23.69 30.67 31.85
N TYR A 904 -24.24 29.56 32.32
CA TYR A 904 -24.57 28.41 31.48
C TYR A 904 -26.08 28.16 31.35
N ALA A 905 -26.75 27.82 32.44
CA ALA A 905 -28.17 27.52 32.46
C ALA A 905 -28.86 27.96 33.76
N TYR A 906 -30.18 28.06 33.71
CA TYR A 906 -31.05 28.34 34.86
C TYR A 906 -32.19 27.32 34.89
N PHE A 907 -32.34 26.63 36.02
CA PHE A 907 -33.47 25.75 36.26
C PHE A 907 -34.50 26.43 37.15
N LEU A 908 -35.77 26.19 36.87
CA LEU A 908 -36.87 26.42 37.81
C LEU A 908 -37.39 25.06 38.27
N LEU A 909 -37.17 24.74 39.54
CA LEU A 909 -37.46 23.44 40.14
C LEU A 909 -38.55 23.57 41.20
N LYS A 910 -39.35 22.52 41.37
CA LYS A 910 -40.27 22.37 42.49
C LYS A 910 -40.01 21.03 43.18
N PRO A 911 -39.82 20.96 44.51
CA PRO A 911 -39.67 19.69 45.22
C PRO A 911 -40.92 18.82 45.05
N LYS A 912 -40.75 17.49 44.92
CA LYS A 912 -41.88 16.55 44.89
C LYS A 912 -42.43 16.24 46.28
N GLY A 913 -41.68 16.52 47.35
CA GLY A 913 -42.07 16.29 48.73
C GLY A 913 -41.22 17.13 49.71
N PRO A 914 -41.70 17.34 50.94
CA PRO A 914 -41.00 18.08 51.99
C PRO A 914 -39.75 17.38 52.54
N GLU A 915 -39.56 16.09 52.27
CA GLU A 915 -38.41 15.28 52.68
C GLU A 915 -37.13 15.54 51.87
N ILE A 916 -37.20 16.39 50.85
CA ILE A 916 -36.12 16.64 49.91
C ILE A 916 -35.33 17.87 50.35
N ASP A 917 -34.12 17.65 50.84
CA ASP A 917 -33.26 18.67 51.44
C ASP A 917 -31.95 18.93 50.67
N ALA A 918 -31.70 18.20 49.58
CA ALA A 918 -30.51 18.34 48.77
C ALA A 918 -30.80 18.27 47.27
N VAL A 919 -30.07 19.08 46.49
CA VAL A 919 -30.02 18.93 45.03
C VAL A 919 -28.94 17.90 44.69
N PRO A 920 -29.25 16.85 43.93
CA PRO A 920 -28.26 15.85 43.54
C PRO A 920 -27.19 16.48 42.63
N PRO A 921 -25.96 15.94 42.62
CA PRO A 921 -24.87 16.49 41.82
C PRO A 921 -25.19 16.46 40.33
N LEU A 922 -24.93 17.58 39.65
CA LEU A 922 -25.03 17.70 38.21
C LEU A 922 -23.67 17.47 37.56
N LYS A 923 -23.67 17.09 36.28
CA LYS A 923 -22.46 16.79 35.52
C LYS A 923 -22.53 17.40 34.13
N ILE A 924 -21.39 17.88 33.61
CA ILE A 924 -21.24 18.30 32.21
C ILE A 924 -19.94 17.76 31.63
N ASP A 925 -20.02 17.14 30.45
CA ASP A 925 -18.82 16.68 29.74
C ASP A 925 -18.23 17.82 28.89
N LEU A 926 -16.92 18.06 29.03
CA LEU A 926 -16.19 19.16 28.40
C LEU A 926 -15.03 18.66 27.54
N ASP A 927 -14.83 19.29 26.39
CA ASP A 927 -13.99 18.80 25.29
C ASP A 927 -12.66 19.57 25.15
N PHE A 928 -11.53 18.89 25.34
CA PHE A 928 -10.18 19.47 25.25
C PHE A 928 -9.35 18.85 24.11
N LEU A 929 -8.22 19.50 23.81
CA LEU A 929 -7.16 18.94 22.97
C LEU A 929 -5.91 18.78 23.82
N ASP A 930 -5.32 17.60 23.77
CA ASP A 930 -4.01 17.30 24.35
C ASP A 930 -3.02 16.85 23.27
N THR A 931 -1.82 16.45 23.69
CA THR A 931 -0.75 15.94 22.81
C THR A 931 -1.11 14.59 22.14
N SER A 932 -2.07 13.85 22.68
CA SER A 932 -2.61 12.58 22.16
C SER A 932 -3.87 12.75 21.28
N GLY A 933 -4.42 13.97 21.19
CA GLY A 933 -5.57 14.32 20.38
C GLY A 933 -6.76 14.86 21.20
N TYR A 934 -7.96 14.49 20.79
CA TYR A 934 -9.21 14.91 21.43
C TYR A 934 -9.47 14.10 22.71
N VAL A 935 -9.89 14.78 23.78
CA VAL A 935 -10.30 14.19 25.07
C VAL A 935 -11.56 14.88 25.58
N VAL A 936 -12.41 14.12 26.27
CA VAL A 936 -13.55 14.67 27.00
C VAL A 936 -13.35 14.41 28.48
N LEU A 937 -13.50 15.46 29.29
CA LEU A 937 -13.38 15.40 30.73
C LEU A 937 -14.75 15.62 31.38
N PRO A 938 -15.06 14.87 32.45
CA PRO A 938 -16.36 14.86 33.12
C PRO A 938 -16.65 16.09 33.98
#